data_AF-A0A1N6KP01-F1
#
_entry.id   AF-A0A1N6KP01-F1
#
_cell.length_a   1.000
_cell.length_b   1.000
_cell.length_c   1.000
_cell.angle_alpha   90.00
_cell.angle_beta   90.00
_cell.angle_gamma   90.00
#
_symmetry.space_group_name_H-M   'P 1'
#
loop_
_entity.id
_entity.type
_entity.pdbx_description
1 polymer ?
#
loop_
_entity_poly.entity_id
_entity_poly.type
_entity_poly.pdbx_seq_one_letter_code
_entity_poly.pdbx_strand_id
1 'polypeptide(L)'
;MAKKKPGKKAPKKPLPTREQAEPLPETPDHRALEEAMRGFFGQMAGSHAPDTPQGQAEELMFQALEVTDNRKRAALARKALALSPDCTDAYILLGECAKTRKEALEFYRQGVEAGERSLGPDFFKAHAGQFWGFHETRPYMRARLGLADVLWTMGHRDEAIAHLQEMLALNPNDNQGVRYILAGWLLNMDRFDELVRLLDAFDEATAAWAYTKALLAFRRDGDAPSSQNQLKEAQRINRFVPDYLLGKKPMPREQPGLYQLGDVNEAILYAGAAMGGWKSTPGALGWLKAAGSKAKAPQSRQPKSKGPLPLVQKRLLRLPQEFDVWQADVRQLRSRTEIDGTLVHPWVVIVSSRSQDLILTQNVVEDAPTADWLWDQLASAMQTPIMGEAHRPTELQVLAGEWWESLTPHLNAIGIEVETVPALDQLDFVFAELETALVGDQPPSLLDMPGVTPEMVAGFYQAAAEFYRRAPWRKLGYESAIRVECDRVESGPRFAVVMGQSGLTFGLALYDDLKVLKKLWKGRMSDEDNARETVALTVTYDDESGIPDGDLDAIAEYGWEVVNPEAYPSIFRKERGLSMRPPFGWELELMQGCLRTIPDFVARHPLDDLTPFEATVTVASGELRLVLSWVDG
;
A
#
# COMPACT_ATOMS: atom_id res chain seq x y z
N MET A 1 49.17 32.76 51.28
CA MET A 1 49.26 33.07 49.84
C MET A 1 48.37 32.11 49.07
N ALA A 2 47.32 32.62 48.45
CA ALA A 2 46.34 31.84 47.69
C ALA A 2 46.90 31.47 46.30
N LYS A 3 46.68 30.22 45.87
CA LYS A 3 46.78 29.82 44.46
C LYS A 3 45.48 29.11 44.03
N LYS A 4 45.08 29.46 42.81
CA LYS A 4 43.74 29.42 42.20
C LYS A 4 43.22 28.00 41.95
N LYS A 5 41.91 27.81 42.14
CA LYS A 5 41.11 26.69 41.60
C LYS A 5 40.70 26.98 40.14
N PRO A 6 40.62 25.95 39.26
CA PRO A 6 40.11 26.08 37.90
C PRO A 6 38.56 26.16 37.89
N GLY A 7 38.03 26.81 36.86
CA GLY A 7 36.64 27.27 36.74
C GLY A 7 35.58 26.16 36.68
N LYS A 8 34.42 26.46 37.30
CA LYS A 8 33.19 25.66 37.26
C LYS A 8 32.59 25.67 35.84
N LYS A 9 32.40 24.50 35.23
CA LYS A 9 31.45 24.33 34.11
C LYS A 9 30.03 24.49 34.66
N ALA A 10 29.23 25.31 34.00
CA ALA A 10 27.80 25.47 34.29
C ALA A 10 27.05 24.14 34.06
N PRO A 11 26.01 23.84 34.86
CA PRO A 11 25.22 22.63 34.66
C PRO A 11 24.46 22.70 33.32
N LYS A 12 24.56 21.64 32.52
CA LYS A 12 23.73 21.46 31.32
C LYS A 12 22.26 21.43 31.76
N LYS A 13 21.43 22.33 31.21
CA LYS A 13 19.97 22.21 31.30
C LYS A 13 19.55 20.86 30.73
N PRO A 14 18.67 20.09 31.40
CA PRO A 14 18.06 18.92 30.79
C PRO A 14 17.23 19.37 29.57
N LEU A 15 17.28 18.58 28.49
CA LEU A 15 16.37 18.75 27.35
C LEU A 15 14.92 18.65 27.86
N PRO A 16 13.98 19.45 27.33
CA PRO A 16 12.59 19.35 27.72
C PRO A 16 12.10 17.94 27.35
N THR A 17 11.64 17.22 28.36
CA THR A 17 10.84 16.02 28.22
C THR A 17 9.70 16.36 27.26
N ARG A 18 9.48 15.49 26.27
CA ARG A 18 8.38 15.58 25.30
C ARG A 18 7.08 15.77 26.09
N GLU A 19 6.62 17.01 26.22
CA GLU A 19 5.28 17.31 26.71
C GLU A 19 4.35 16.52 25.80
N GLN A 20 3.62 15.57 26.38
CA GLN A 20 2.42 15.05 25.76
C GLN A 20 1.57 16.29 25.51
N ALA A 21 1.48 16.71 24.26
CA ALA A 21 0.57 17.78 23.87
C ALA A 21 -0.80 17.39 24.45
N GLU A 22 -1.35 18.24 25.31
CA GLU A 22 -2.72 18.07 25.76
C GLU A 22 -3.58 17.89 24.50
N PRO A 23 -4.49 16.90 24.46
CA PRO A 23 -5.41 16.79 23.35
C PRO A 23 -6.15 18.12 23.25
N LEU A 24 -6.11 18.72 22.06
CA LEU A 24 -6.95 19.87 21.75
C LEU A 24 -8.39 19.55 22.17
N PRO A 25 -9.12 20.48 22.80
CA PRO A 25 -10.50 20.22 23.19
C PRO A 25 -11.28 19.72 21.98
N GLU A 26 -11.98 18.60 22.14
CA GLU A 26 -12.88 18.07 21.11
C GLU A 26 -13.81 19.20 20.67
N THR A 27 -13.84 19.48 19.38
CA THR A 27 -14.78 20.44 18.82
C THR A 27 -16.21 19.97 19.12
N PRO A 28 -17.11 20.85 19.60
CA PRO A 28 -18.52 20.49 19.79
C PRO A 28 -19.09 19.90 18.50
N ASP A 29 -19.93 18.86 18.60
CA ASP A 29 -20.67 18.33 17.44
C ASP A 29 -21.39 19.50 16.76
N HIS A 30 -21.08 19.73 15.48
CA HIS A 30 -21.64 20.83 14.70
C HIS A 30 -23.17 20.76 14.66
N ARG A 31 -23.76 19.56 14.79
CA ARG A 31 -25.22 19.36 14.91
C ARG A 31 -25.74 19.89 16.25
N ALA A 32 -25.04 19.62 17.34
CA ALA A 32 -25.40 20.12 18.66
C ALA A 32 -25.30 21.66 18.74
N LEU A 33 -24.27 22.26 18.11
CA LEU A 33 -24.16 23.71 18.01
C LEU A 33 -25.28 24.33 17.16
N GLU A 34 -25.59 23.70 16.03
CA GLU A 34 -26.66 24.14 15.14
C GLU A 34 -28.05 24.06 15.81
N GLU A 35 -28.34 22.96 16.51
CA GLU A 35 -29.56 22.78 17.28
C GLU A 35 -29.65 23.77 18.44
N ALA A 36 -28.54 24.03 19.15
CA ALA A 36 -28.49 25.06 20.19
C ALA A 36 -28.77 26.46 19.63
N MET A 37 -28.22 26.80 18.45
CA MET A 37 -28.52 28.05 17.77
C MET A 37 -29.98 28.12 17.32
N ARG A 38 -30.56 27.03 16.80
CA ARG A 38 -31.98 26.93 16.44
C ARG A 38 -32.87 27.14 17.66
N GLY A 39 -32.56 26.51 18.79
CA GLY A 39 -33.26 26.68 20.06
C GLY A 39 -33.22 28.14 20.54
N PHE A 40 -32.05 28.76 20.48
CA PHE A 40 -31.87 30.17 20.84
C PHE A 40 -32.66 31.13 19.92
N PHE A 41 -32.55 30.97 18.60
CA PHE A 41 -33.28 31.81 17.64
C PHE A 41 -34.79 31.57 17.67
N GLY A 42 -35.23 30.34 17.90
CA GLY A 42 -36.64 30.00 18.03
C GLY A 42 -37.29 30.54 19.32
N GLN A 43 -36.53 30.59 20.43
CA GLN A 43 -36.94 31.31 21.64
C GLN A 43 -37.04 32.83 21.40
N MET A 44 -36.15 33.40 20.59
CA MET A 44 -36.19 34.82 20.21
C MET A 44 -37.36 35.16 19.25
N ALA A 45 -37.68 34.26 18.33
CA ALA A 45 -38.70 34.45 17.29
C ALA A 45 -40.12 34.02 17.71
N GLY A 46 -40.29 33.43 18.89
CA GLY A 46 -41.58 32.92 19.38
C GLY A 46 -42.15 31.75 18.56
N SER A 47 -41.29 31.05 17.80
CA SER A 47 -41.67 30.02 16.82
C SER A 47 -41.43 28.59 17.30
N HIS A 48 -40.94 28.37 18.52
CA HIS A 48 -40.92 27.04 19.13
C HIS A 48 -42.31 26.70 19.68
N ALA A 49 -42.97 25.71 19.07
CA ALA A 49 -44.12 25.04 19.65
C ALA A 49 -43.66 23.69 20.26
N PRO A 50 -43.03 23.70 21.46
CA PRO A 50 -42.55 22.50 22.14
C PRO A 50 -43.68 21.50 22.46
N ASP A 51 -44.94 21.93 22.36
CA ASP A 51 -46.13 21.09 22.58
C ASP A 51 -46.61 20.33 21.34
N THR A 52 -45.92 20.44 20.19
CA THR A 52 -46.23 19.62 19.01
C THR A 52 -45.50 18.28 19.06
N PRO A 53 -46.06 17.19 18.49
CA PRO A 53 -45.35 15.91 18.41
C PRO A 53 -43.97 16.01 17.73
N GLN A 54 -43.83 16.91 16.75
CA GLN A 54 -42.56 17.20 16.08
C GLN A 54 -41.56 17.91 17.02
N GLY A 55 -41.99 18.94 17.76
CA GLY A 55 -41.11 19.64 18.72
C GLY A 55 -40.63 18.73 19.86
N GLN A 56 -41.49 17.81 20.32
CA GLN A 56 -41.11 16.81 21.33
C GLN A 56 -40.13 15.77 20.78
N ALA A 57 -40.27 15.39 19.51
CA ALA A 57 -39.33 14.50 18.84
C ALA A 57 -37.95 15.17 18.68
N GLU A 58 -37.90 16.46 18.31
CA GLU A 58 -36.66 17.24 18.20
C GLU A 58 -35.93 17.36 19.55
N GLU A 59 -36.65 17.60 20.64
CA GLU A 59 -36.07 17.65 22.00
C GLU A 59 -35.43 16.29 22.40
N LEU A 60 -36.09 15.18 22.05
CA LEU A 60 -35.51 13.85 22.27
C LEU A 60 -34.25 13.62 21.43
N MET A 61 -34.16 14.21 20.24
CA MET A 61 -32.97 14.14 19.40
C MET A 61 -31.82 14.97 19.97
N PHE A 62 -32.09 16.17 20.48
CA PHE A 62 -31.11 16.99 21.18
C PHE A 62 -30.52 16.23 22.38
N GLN A 63 -31.37 15.64 23.23
CA GLN A 63 -30.93 14.79 24.34
C GLN A 63 -30.10 13.59 23.87
N ALA A 64 -30.40 13.04 22.69
CA ALA A 64 -29.67 11.90 22.16
C ALA A 64 -28.28 12.29 21.64
N LEU A 65 -28.02 13.54 21.24
CA LEU A 65 -26.70 14.01 20.85
C LEU A 65 -25.75 14.18 22.05
N GLU A 66 -26.28 14.47 23.24
CA GLU A 66 -25.48 14.59 24.47
C GLU A 66 -25.08 13.23 25.08
N VAL A 67 -25.69 12.14 24.62
CA VAL A 67 -25.48 10.80 25.16
C VAL A 67 -24.44 10.05 24.34
N THR A 68 -23.41 9.52 24.99
CA THR A 68 -22.34 8.74 24.32
C THR A 68 -22.71 7.26 24.09
N ASP A 69 -23.62 6.69 24.89
CA ASP A 69 -24.01 5.29 24.77
C ASP A 69 -24.97 5.05 23.58
N ASN A 70 -24.50 4.36 22.54
CA ASN A 70 -25.27 4.10 21.32
C ASN A 70 -26.62 3.38 21.55
N ARG A 71 -26.75 2.55 22.60
CA ARG A 71 -28.04 1.89 22.88
C ARG A 71 -29.06 2.89 23.43
N LYS A 72 -28.61 3.80 24.31
CA LYS A 72 -29.44 4.89 24.83
C LYS A 72 -29.81 5.90 23.73
N ARG A 73 -28.84 6.29 22.88
CA ARG A 73 -29.08 7.12 21.69
C ARG A 73 -30.17 6.51 20.81
N ALA A 74 -30.02 5.24 20.43
CA ALA A 74 -30.99 4.52 19.62
C ALA A 74 -32.36 4.33 20.32
N ALA A 75 -32.42 4.29 21.65
CA ALA A 75 -33.69 4.24 22.38
C ALA A 75 -34.42 5.59 22.36
N LEU A 76 -33.69 6.70 22.47
CA LEU A 76 -34.24 8.06 22.34
C LEU A 76 -34.75 8.31 20.92
N ALA A 77 -33.98 7.92 19.90
CA ALA A 77 -34.39 8.00 18.50
C ALA A 77 -35.72 7.26 18.24
N ARG A 78 -35.88 6.03 18.75
CA ARG A 78 -37.14 5.28 18.60
C ARG A 78 -38.31 5.94 19.32
N LYS A 79 -38.07 6.60 20.46
CA LYS A 79 -39.12 7.40 21.13
C LYS A 79 -39.50 8.62 20.30
N ALA A 80 -38.54 9.30 19.69
CA ALA A 80 -38.80 10.42 18.79
C ALA A 80 -39.67 9.96 17.59
N LEU A 81 -39.37 8.82 16.97
CA LEU A 81 -40.18 8.25 15.89
C LEU A 81 -41.59 7.84 16.31
N ALA A 82 -41.79 7.44 17.56
CA ALA A 82 -43.12 7.13 18.08
C ALA A 82 -43.99 8.39 18.25
N LEU A 83 -43.38 9.57 18.41
CA LEU A 83 -44.07 10.85 18.47
C LEU A 83 -44.26 11.45 17.08
N SER A 84 -43.22 11.42 16.25
CA SER A 84 -43.22 11.91 14.88
C SER A 84 -42.53 10.92 13.94
N PRO A 85 -43.29 10.16 13.12
CA PRO A 85 -42.73 9.26 12.11
C PRO A 85 -41.91 9.97 11.03
N ASP A 86 -42.03 11.29 10.90
CA ASP A 86 -41.30 12.10 9.92
C ASP A 86 -40.08 12.82 10.54
N CYS A 87 -39.65 12.40 11.73
CA CYS A 87 -38.41 12.89 12.36
C CYS A 87 -37.17 12.30 11.67
N THR A 88 -36.64 12.99 10.67
CA THR A 88 -35.46 12.56 9.90
C THR A 88 -34.21 12.34 10.75
N ASP A 89 -33.92 13.21 11.73
CA ASP A 89 -32.72 13.06 12.58
C ASP A 89 -32.75 11.76 13.41
N ALA A 90 -33.93 11.27 13.79
CA ALA A 90 -34.06 10.00 14.48
C ALA A 90 -33.64 8.80 13.62
N TYR A 91 -33.99 8.82 12.33
CA TYR A 91 -33.54 7.80 11.38
C TYR A 91 -32.03 7.86 11.13
N ILE A 92 -31.46 9.07 11.01
CA ILE A 92 -30.00 9.25 10.87
C ILE A 92 -29.28 8.64 12.07
N LEU A 93 -29.73 8.96 13.28
CA LEU A 93 -29.12 8.47 14.52
C LEU A 93 -29.24 6.94 14.66
N LEU A 94 -30.36 6.36 14.21
CA LEU A 94 -30.52 4.91 14.15
C LEU A 94 -29.59 4.27 13.12
N GLY A 95 -29.39 4.91 11.97
CA GLY A 95 -28.40 4.50 10.97
C GLY A 95 -26.97 4.49 11.53
N GLU A 96 -26.57 5.55 12.24
CA GLU A 96 -25.28 5.65 12.91
C GLU A 96 -25.08 4.60 14.02
N CYS A 97 -26.17 4.22 14.70
CA CYS A 97 -26.15 3.23 15.79
C CYS A 97 -26.40 1.79 15.29
N ALA A 98 -26.63 1.59 14.00
CA ALA A 98 -26.99 0.29 13.43
C ALA A 98 -25.85 -0.71 13.62
N LYS A 99 -26.19 -1.99 13.83
CA LYS A 99 -25.18 -3.04 14.04
C LYS A 99 -24.69 -3.64 12.74
N THR A 100 -25.42 -3.43 11.66
CA THR A 100 -25.12 -3.97 10.34
C THR A 100 -25.40 -2.91 9.29
N ARG A 101 -24.67 -2.95 8.17
CA ARG A 101 -24.90 -2.02 7.07
C ARG A 101 -26.26 -2.19 6.41
N LYS A 102 -26.82 -3.40 6.39
CA LYS A 102 -28.20 -3.64 5.92
C LYS A 102 -29.23 -2.87 6.77
N GLU A 103 -29.06 -2.90 8.09
CA GLU A 103 -29.90 -2.13 9.02
C GLU A 103 -29.68 -0.62 8.84
N ALA A 104 -28.42 -0.17 8.69
CA ALA A 104 -28.10 1.23 8.43
C ALA A 104 -28.74 1.73 7.13
N LEU A 105 -28.66 0.94 6.05
CA LEU A 105 -29.24 1.24 4.75
C LEU A 105 -30.74 1.49 4.85
N GLU A 106 -31.46 0.60 5.55
CA GLU A 106 -32.90 0.73 5.76
C GLU A 106 -33.23 2.02 6.53
N PHE A 107 -32.52 2.29 7.63
CA PHE A 107 -32.76 3.52 8.40
C PHE A 107 -32.47 4.78 7.58
N TYR A 108 -31.38 4.82 6.81
CA TYR A 108 -31.09 6.00 5.98
C TYR A 108 -32.10 6.18 4.85
N ARG A 109 -32.58 5.10 4.21
CA ARG A 109 -33.68 5.16 3.23
C ARG A 109 -34.94 5.75 3.86
N GLN A 110 -35.35 5.22 5.02
CA GLN A 110 -36.49 5.74 5.77
C GLN A 110 -36.30 7.21 6.17
N GLY A 111 -35.08 7.62 6.53
CA GLY A 111 -34.74 9.01 6.83
C GLY A 111 -34.90 9.95 5.63
N VAL A 112 -34.46 9.53 4.44
CA VAL A 112 -34.65 10.28 3.20
C VAL A 112 -36.14 10.41 2.86
N GLU A 113 -36.89 9.31 2.93
CA GLU A 113 -38.34 9.31 2.69
C GLU A 113 -39.10 10.18 3.71
N ALA A 114 -38.72 10.12 4.99
CA ALA A 114 -39.28 10.98 6.05
C ALA A 114 -39.01 12.46 5.76
N GLY A 115 -37.80 12.81 5.32
CA GLY A 115 -37.48 14.18 4.92
C GLY A 115 -38.28 14.65 3.72
N GLU A 116 -38.49 13.79 2.73
CA GLU A 116 -39.34 14.09 1.56
C GLU A 116 -40.79 14.35 1.94
N ARG A 117 -41.36 13.55 2.85
CA ARG A 117 -42.72 13.77 3.35
C ARG A 117 -42.83 15.03 4.20
N SER A 118 -41.84 15.29 5.07
CA SER A 118 -41.81 16.44 5.98
C SER A 118 -41.71 17.77 5.23
N LEU A 119 -40.85 17.85 4.22
CA LEU A 119 -40.66 19.05 3.41
C LEU A 119 -41.77 19.23 2.37
N GLY A 120 -42.19 18.13 1.72
CA GLY A 120 -43.21 18.15 0.67
C GLY A 120 -42.72 18.72 -0.68
N PRO A 121 -43.37 18.34 -1.79
CA PRO A 121 -42.88 18.62 -3.15
C PRO A 121 -42.81 20.11 -3.50
N ASP A 122 -43.71 20.93 -2.97
CA ASP A 122 -43.73 22.37 -3.22
C ASP A 122 -42.53 23.07 -2.59
N PHE A 123 -42.09 22.62 -1.41
CA PHE A 123 -40.92 23.16 -0.73
C PHE A 123 -39.64 22.84 -1.51
N PHE A 124 -39.50 21.61 -2.02
CA PHE A 124 -38.40 21.23 -2.89
C PHE A 124 -38.33 22.14 -4.12
N LYS A 125 -39.47 22.33 -4.81
CA LYS A 125 -39.51 23.15 -6.01
C LYS A 125 -39.16 24.62 -5.74
N ALA A 126 -39.60 25.16 -4.61
CA ALA A 126 -39.39 26.56 -4.27
C ALA A 126 -37.94 26.85 -3.81
N HIS A 127 -37.27 25.88 -3.19
CA HIS A 127 -35.99 26.11 -2.50
C HIS A 127 -34.81 25.30 -3.07
N ALA A 128 -35.01 24.50 -4.12
CA ALA A 128 -33.91 23.81 -4.81
C ALA A 128 -32.80 24.79 -5.21
N GLY A 129 -31.55 24.41 -4.92
CA GLY A 129 -30.38 25.27 -5.09
C GLY A 129 -30.04 26.11 -3.86
N GLN A 130 -30.90 26.13 -2.83
CA GLN A 130 -30.75 26.97 -1.64
C GLN A 130 -30.94 26.20 -0.33
N PHE A 131 -30.94 24.86 -0.37
CA PHE A 131 -31.30 24.02 0.77
C PHE A 131 -30.53 24.38 2.04
N TRP A 132 -29.21 24.64 1.95
CA TRP A 132 -28.41 24.96 3.14
C TRP A 132 -28.90 26.20 3.92
N GLY A 133 -29.55 27.15 3.25
CA GLY A 133 -30.14 28.34 3.87
C GLY A 133 -31.35 28.04 4.76
N PHE A 134 -31.97 26.85 4.61
CA PHE A 134 -33.16 26.42 5.33
C PHE A 134 -32.82 25.28 6.28
N HIS A 135 -32.96 25.52 7.58
CA HIS A 135 -32.63 24.56 8.64
C HIS A 135 -33.41 23.25 8.49
N GLU A 136 -34.66 23.34 8.03
CA GLU A 136 -35.60 22.23 7.84
C GLU A 136 -35.08 21.20 6.83
N THR A 137 -34.25 21.61 5.87
CA THR A 137 -33.73 20.71 4.83
C THR A 137 -32.44 19.99 5.23
N ARG A 138 -31.76 20.45 6.28
CA ARG A 138 -30.44 19.93 6.66
C ARG A 138 -30.49 18.48 7.16
N PRO A 139 -31.50 18.05 7.95
CA PRO A 139 -31.68 16.63 8.26
C PRO A 139 -31.81 15.78 6.98
N TYR A 140 -32.60 16.22 6.01
CA TYR A 140 -32.74 15.50 4.73
C TYR A 140 -31.40 15.36 3.99
N MET A 141 -30.63 16.45 3.90
CA MET A 141 -29.30 16.41 3.27
C MET A 141 -28.33 15.48 4.02
N ARG A 142 -28.37 15.44 5.35
CA ARG A 142 -27.57 14.50 6.15
C ARG A 142 -28.00 13.05 5.95
N ALA A 143 -29.31 12.79 5.87
CA ALA A 143 -29.84 11.45 5.58
C ALA A 143 -29.39 10.97 4.18
N ARG A 144 -29.43 11.84 3.16
CA ARG A 144 -28.92 11.53 1.82
C ARG A 144 -27.42 11.22 1.82
N LEU A 145 -26.61 11.97 2.57
CA LEU A 145 -25.19 11.69 2.67
C LEU A 145 -24.91 10.34 3.34
N GLY A 146 -25.59 10.05 4.45
CA GLY A 146 -25.49 8.75 5.13
C GLY A 146 -25.95 7.59 4.24
N LEU A 147 -27.04 7.79 3.49
CA LEU A 147 -27.52 6.81 2.51
C LEU A 147 -26.48 6.56 1.40
N ALA A 148 -25.93 7.62 0.83
CA ALA A 148 -24.90 7.54 -0.21
C ALA A 148 -23.66 6.78 0.28
N ASP A 149 -23.19 7.07 1.49
CA ASP A 149 -22.04 6.38 2.08
C ASP A 149 -22.31 4.89 2.30
N VAL A 150 -23.46 4.53 2.90
CA VAL A 150 -23.81 3.11 3.09
C VAL A 150 -23.96 2.38 1.76
N LEU A 151 -24.62 2.99 0.76
CA LEU A 151 -24.72 2.43 -0.59
C LEU A 151 -23.34 2.22 -1.21
N TRP A 152 -22.43 3.20 -1.09
CA TRP A 152 -21.06 3.08 -1.56
C TRP A 152 -20.35 1.91 -0.88
N THR A 153 -20.39 1.82 0.45
CA THR A 153 -19.74 0.73 1.19
C THR A 153 -20.32 -0.66 0.88
N MET A 154 -21.58 -0.73 0.45
CA MET A 154 -22.27 -1.96 0.03
C MET A 154 -22.05 -2.30 -1.46
N GLY A 155 -21.40 -1.42 -2.23
CA GLY A 155 -21.12 -1.65 -3.66
C GLY A 155 -22.21 -1.14 -4.61
N HIS A 156 -23.26 -0.47 -4.11
CA HIS A 156 -24.29 0.18 -4.92
C HIS A 156 -23.78 1.54 -5.43
N ARG A 157 -22.71 1.51 -6.24
CA ARG A 157 -21.89 2.69 -6.61
C ARG A 157 -22.67 3.76 -7.38
N ASP A 158 -23.50 3.37 -8.35
CA ASP A 158 -24.23 4.33 -9.18
C ASP A 158 -25.34 5.04 -8.40
N GLU A 159 -26.08 4.33 -7.53
CA GLU A 159 -27.09 4.90 -6.63
C GLU A 159 -26.44 5.88 -5.64
N ALA A 160 -25.29 5.50 -5.07
CA ALA A 160 -24.51 6.36 -4.18
C ALA A 160 -24.06 7.66 -4.87
N ILE A 161 -23.52 7.57 -6.10
CA ILE A 161 -23.11 8.73 -6.89
C ILE A 161 -24.30 9.63 -7.21
N ALA A 162 -25.45 9.05 -7.58
CA ALA A 162 -26.66 9.81 -7.88
C ALA A 162 -27.15 10.63 -6.67
N HIS A 163 -27.07 10.09 -5.46
CA HIS A 163 -27.40 10.85 -4.25
C HIS A 163 -26.50 12.08 -4.04
N LEU A 164 -25.18 11.95 -4.26
CA LEU A 164 -24.27 13.09 -4.13
C LEU A 164 -24.49 14.14 -5.22
N GLN A 165 -24.80 13.71 -6.45
CA GLN A 165 -25.16 14.62 -7.54
C GLN A 165 -26.43 15.40 -7.24
N GLU A 166 -27.46 14.73 -6.71
CA GLU A 166 -28.70 15.38 -6.28
C GLU A 166 -28.45 16.37 -5.13
N MET A 167 -27.58 16.01 -4.17
CA MET A 167 -27.19 16.93 -3.11
C MET A 167 -26.53 18.21 -3.65
N LEU A 168 -25.68 18.10 -4.68
CA LEU A 168 -25.08 19.28 -5.33
C LEU A 168 -26.10 20.09 -6.13
N ALA A 169 -27.13 19.47 -6.71
CA ALA A 169 -28.23 20.19 -7.36
C ALA A 169 -29.07 20.97 -6.34
N LEU A 170 -29.35 20.38 -5.17
CA LEU A 170 -30.10 20.99 -4.07
C LEU A 170 -29.29 22.06 -3.32
N ASN A 171 -27.97 21.89 -3.24
CA ASN A 171 -27.03 22.82 -2.63
C ASN A 171 -25.74 23.01 -3.47
N PRO A 172 -25.77 23.85 -4.52
CA PRO A 172 -24.62 24.10 -5.39
C PRO A 172 -23.41 24.73 -4.69
N ASN A 173 -23.63 25.44 -3.58
CA ASN A 173 -22.55 26.00 -2.76
C ASN A 173 -21.79 24.93 -1.97
N ASP A 174 -22.33 23.72 -1.90
CA ASP A 174 -21.74 22.53 -1.29
C ASP A 174 -21.08 22.79 0.08
N ASN A 175 -21.89 23.32 1.00
CA ASN A 175 -21.46 23.60 2.37
C ASN A 175 -21.03 22.34 3.14
N GLN A 176 -21.43 21.15 2.69
CA GLN A 176 -21.08 19.87 3.30
C GLN A 176 -19.82 19.24 2.70
N GLY A 177 -19.25 19.81 1.63
CA GLY A 177 -18.04 19.29 0.99
C GLY A 177 -18.26 17.99 0.22
N VAL A 178 -19.48 17.71 -0.23
CA VAL A 178 -19.85 16.52 -1.01
C VAL A 178 -19.07 16.44 -2.32
N ARG A 179 -18.68 17.58 -2.91
CA ARG A 179 -17.91 17.63 -4.16
C ARG A 179 -16.58 16.89 -4.08
N TYR A 180 -15.92 16.87 -2.92
CA TYR A 180 -14.66 16.16 -2.72
C TYR A 180 -14.86 14.64 -2.75
N ILE A 181 -15.92 14.17 -2.09
CA ILE A 181 -16.32 12.75 -2.06
C ILE A 181 -16.69 12.31 -3.48
N LEU A 182 -17.55 13.09 -4.15
CA LEU A 182 -18.00 12.80 -5.51
C LEU A 182 -16.83 12.77 -6.50
N ALA A 183 -15.87 13.70 -6.41
CA ALA A 183 -14.70 13.71 -7.27
C ALA A 183 -13.88 12.41 -7.13
N GLY A 184 -13.63 11.97 -5.89
CA GLY A 184 -12.95 10.70 -5.62
C GLY A 184 -13.73 9.49 -6.14
N TRP A 185 -15.05 9.47 -5.97
CA TRP A 185 -15.90 8.37 -6.43
C TRP A 185 -15.99 8.28 -7.95
N LEU A 186 -16.16 9.42 -8.64
CA LEU A 186 -16.18 9.47 -10.11
C LEU A 186 -14.83 9.04 -10.70
N LEU A 187 -13.72 9.44 -10.07
CA LEU A 187 -12.38 8.99 -10.46
C LEU A 187 -12.23 7.47 -10.26
N ASN A 188 -12.64 6.92 -9.12
CA ASN A 188 -12.56 5.48 -8.85
C ASN A 188 -13.40 4.64 -9.83
N MET A 189 -14.49 5.21 -10.34
CA MET A 189 -15.42 4.55 -11.28
C MET A 189 -15.12 4.86 -12.76
N ASP A 190 -14.02 5.55 -13.07
CA ASP A 190 -13.65 5.99 -14.42
C ASP A 190 -14.73 6.82 -15.15
N ARG A 191 -15.58 7.53 -14.40
CA ARG A 191 -16.64 8.41 -14.94
C ARG A 191 -16.08 9.78 -15.31
N PHE A 192 -15.12 9.79 -16.24
CA PHE A 192 -14.29 10.96 -16.56
C PHE A 192 -15.08 12.17 -17.04
N ASP A 193 -16.09 12.00 -17.87
CA ASP A 193 -16.88 13.14 -18.38
C ASP A 193 -17.65 13.86 -17.26
N GLU A 194 -18.13 13.11 -16.28
CA GLU A 194 -18.80 13.67 -15.10
C GLU A 194 -17.81 14.32 -14.15
N LEU A 195 -16.62 13.73 -14.00
CA LEU A 195 -15.55 14.32 -13.20
C LEU A 195 -15.08 15.64 -13.81
N VAL A 196 -14.91 15.72 -15.13
CA VAL A 196 -14.59 16.99 -15.82
C VAL A 196 -15.66 18.03 -15.54
N ARG A 197 -16.95 17.69 -15.73
CA ARG A 197 -18.06 18.63 -15.44
C ARG A 197 -18.04 19.12 -13.99
N LEU A 198 -17.76 18.24 -13.03
CA LEU A 198 -17.64 18.61 -11.63
C LEU A 198 -16.45 19.55 -11.39
N LEU A 199 -15.28 19.22 -11.93
CA LEU A 199 -14.05 20.01 -11.77
C LEU A 199 -14.10 21.37 -12.46
N ASP A 200 -14.91 21.52 -13.51
CA ASP A 200 -15.16 22.78 -14.21
C ASP A 200 -16.24 23.63 -13.54
N ALA A 201 -17.19 23.01 -12.83
CA ALA A 201 -18.23 23.72 -12.09
C ALA A 201 -17.72 24.46 -10.85
N PHE A 202 -16.57 24.04 -10.31
CA PHE A 202 -15.93 24.63 -9.14
C PHE A 202 -14.51 25.10 -9.49
N ASP A 203 -14.29 26.42 -9.47
CA ASP A 203 -12.96 27.00 -9.64
C ASP A 203 -12.24 27.08 -8.28
N GLU A 204 -11.53 26.00 -7.94
CA GLU A 204 -10.82 25.88 -6.66
C GLU A 204 -9.35 25.50 -6.88
N ALA A 205 -8.45 26.24 -6.23
CA ALA A 205 -7.00 25.97 -6.22
C ALA A 205 -6.57 25.14 -5.00
N THR A 206 -7.36 24.12 -4.64
CA THR A 206 -7.05 23.20 -3.55
C THR A 206 -6.17 22.04 -4.04
N ALA A 207 -5.45 21.39 -3.12
CA ALA A 207 -4.71 20.16 -3.43
C ALA A 207 -5.64 19.10 -4.05
N ALA A 208 -6.86 18.99 -3.52
CA ALA A 208 -7.84 18.02 -4.02
C ALA A 208 -8.22 18.24 -5.47
N TRP A 209 -8.47 19.49 -5.87
CA TRP A 209 -8.80 19.82 -7.27
C TRP A 209 -7.59 19.60 -8.18
N ALA A 210 -6.44 20.15 -7.80
CA ALA A 210 -5.26 20.16 -8.66
C ALA A 210 -4.69 18.75 -8.91
N TYR A 211 -4.55 17.94 -7.86
CA TYR A 211 -4.05 16.57 -8.02
C TYR A 211 -5.07 15.64 -8.68
N THR A 212 -6.37 15.86 -8.49
CA THR A 212 -7.40 15.10 -9.23
C THR A 212 -7.39 15.44 -10.71
N LYS A 213 -7.23 16.71 -11.09
CA LYS A 213 -7.02 17.14 -12.49
C LYS A 213 -5.75 16.51 -13.09
N ALA A 214 -4.66 16.46 -12.34
CA ALA A 214 -3.42 15.83 -12.76
C ALA A 214 -3.57 14.32 -13.00
N LEU A 215 -4.18 13.60 -12.06
CA LEU A 215 -4.41 12.16 -12.19
C LEU A 215 -5.40 11.83 -13.31
N LEU A 216 -6.47 12.63 -13.48
CA LEU A 216 -7.40 12.49 -14.59
C LEU A 216 -6.71 12.68 -15.95
N ALA A 217 -5.87 13.71 -16.09
CA ALA A 217 -5.09 13.94 -17.29
C ALA A 217 -4.14 12.77 -17.58
N PHE A 218 -3.48 12.24 -16.55
CA PHE A 218 -2.61 11.06 -16.68
C PHE A 218 -3.39 9.81 -17.10
N ARG A 219 -4.60 9.58 -16.57
CA ARG A 219 -5.45 8.45 -16.98
C ARG A 219 -5.90 8.54 -18.43
N ARG A 220 -6.11 9.75 -18.96
CA ARG A 220 -6.55 9.95 -20.34
C ARG A 220 -5.41 9.87 -21.35
N ASP A 221 -4.30 10.55 -21.04
CA ASP A 221 -3.24 10.84 -22.01
C ASP A 221 -1.90 10.15 -21.66
N GLY A 222 -1.80 9.50 -20.49
CA GLY A 222 -0.55 8.97 -19.95
C GLY A 222 0.41 10.08 -19.50
N ASP A 223 1.72 9.81 -19.58
CA ASP A 223 2.75 10.82 -19.34
C ASP A 223 2.90 11.73 -20.58
N ALA A 224 2.02 12.73 -20.66
CA ALA A 224 1.92 13.68 -21.76
C ALA A 224 2.14 15.12 -21.27
N PRO A 225 2.44 16.08 -22.16
CA PRO A 225 2.63 17.48 -21.76
C PRO A 225 1.44 18.07 -20.97
N SER A 226 0.21 17.64 -21.27
CA SER A 226 -1.01 18.03 -20.54
C SER A 226 -0.95 17.59 -19.08
N SER A 227 -0.75 16.29 -18.81
CA SER A 227 -0.70 15.72 -17.46
C SER A 227 0.52 16.22 -16.69
N GLN A 228 1.68 16.35 -17.33
CA GLN A 228 2.89 16.92 -16.71
C GLN A 228 2.69 18.37 -16.24
N ASN A 229 2.01 19.20 -17.04
CA ASN A 229 1.72 20.58 -16.67
C ASN A 229 0.74 20.65 -15.49
N GLN A 230 -0.31 19.82 -15.51
CA GLN A 230 -1.26 19.72 -14.38
C GLN A 230 -0.56 19.25 -13.10
N LEU A 231 0.33 18.25 -13.18
CA LEU A 231 1.07 17.76 -12.02
C LEU A 231 2.02 18.82 -11.44
N LYS A 232 2.73 19.57 -12.29
CA LYS A 232 3.58 20.68 -11.84
C LYS A 232 2.77 21.74 -11.09
N GLU A 233 1.58 22.07 -11.59
CA GLU A 233 0.68 23.01 -10.93
C GLU A 233 0.16 22.46 -9.59
N ALA A 234 -0.22 21.18 -9.55
CA ALA A 234 -0.64 20.52 -8.32
C ALA A 234 0.47 20.51 -7.25
N GLN A 235 1.71 20.24 -7.64
CA GLN A 235 2.89 20.31 -6.76
C GLN A 235 3.20 21.73 -6.28
N ARG A 236 2.89 22.75 -7.09
CA ARG A 236 3.01 24.16 -6.70
C ARG A 236 1.96 24.55 -5.66
N ILE A 237 0.73 24.06 -5.80
CA ILE A 237 -0.37 24.28 -4.86
C ILE A 237 -0.07 23.59 -3.53
N ASN A 238 0.31 22.31 -3.57
CA ASN A 238 0.65 21.56 -2.36
C ASN A 238 1.80 20.58 -2.61
N ARG A 239 2.99 20.93 -2.10
CA ARG A 239 4.22 20.15 -2.27
C ARG A 239 4.30 18.90 -1.38
N PHE A 240 3.41 18.76 -0.39
CA PHE A 240 3.49 17.69 0.61
C PHE A 240 2.74 16.43 0.18
N VAL A 241 1.74 16.54 -0.70
CA VAL A 241 0.95 15.42 -1.23
C VAL A 241 1.80 14.26 -1.74
N PRO A 242 2.89 14.47 -2.52
CA PRO A 242 3.68 13.36 -3.06
C PRO A 242 4.36 12.54 -1.97
N ASP A 243 4.72 13.13 -0.83
CA ASP A 243 5.35 12.38 0.28
C ASP A 243 4.40 11.33 0.88
N TYR A 244 3.10 11.65 0.95
CA TYR A 244 2.08 10.74 1.49
C TYR A 244 1.61 9.73 0.45
N LEU A 245 1.39 10.15 -0.80
CA LEU A 245 1.00 9.23 -1.87
C LEU A 245 2.09 8.20 -2.19
N LEU A 246 3.37 8.58 -2.11
CA LEU A 246 4.52 7.70 -2.34
C LEU A 246 4.97 6.94 -1.09
N GLY A 247 4.24 7.03 0.03
CA GLY A 247 4.57 6.32 1.27
C GLY A 247 5.85 6.77 1.98
N LYS A 248 6.48 7.88 1.56
CA LYS A 248 7.68 8.45 2.22
C LYS A 248 7.37 8.93 3.64
N LYS A 249 6.12 9.30 3.90
CA LYS A 249 5.59 9.62 5.23
C LYS A 249 4.40 8.74 5.54
N PRO A 250 4.31 8.17 6.76
CA PRO A 250 3.17 7.38 7.16
C PRO A 250 1.92 8.25 7.27
N MET A 251 0.76 7.69 6.90
CA MET A 251 -0.53 8.33 7.14
C MET A 251 -0.83 8.35 8.65
N PRO A 252 -1.31 9.47 9.21
CA PRO A 252 -1.73 9.52 10.61
C PRO A 252 -2.94 8.62 10.85
N ARG A 253 -3.07 8.11 12.08
CA ARG A 253 -4.21 7.27 12.49
C ARG A 253 -5.52 8.04 12.54
N GLU A 254 -5.45 9.31 12.92
CA GLU A 254 -6.59 10.22 12.99
C GLU A 254 -6.47 11.27 11.89
N GLN A 255 -7.59 11.59 11.24
CA GLN A 255 -7.61 12.63 10.23
C GLN A 255 -7.57 14.02 10.88
N PRO A 256 -6.89 14.99 10.24
CA PRO A 256 -6.92 16.37 10.72
C PRO A 256 -8.34 16.94 10.69
N GLY A 257 -8.77 17.56 11.79
CA GLY A 257 -10.09 18.22 11.85
C GLY A 257 -10.15 19.56 11.08
N LEU A 258 -9.01 20.18 10.80
CA LEU A 258 -8.88 21.45 10.10
C LEU A 258 -7.62 21.47 9.22
N TYR A 259 -7.66 22.25 8.14
CA TYR A 259 -6.52 22.48 7.26
C TYR A 259 -6.46 23.93 6.77
N GLN A 260 -5.29 24.32 6.26
CA GLN A 260 -5.08 25.54 5.49
C GLN A 260 -4.62 25.18 4.08
N LEU A 261 -4.99 26.00 3.08
CA LEU A 261 -4.60 25.78 1.70
C LEU A 261 -3.06 25.73 1.57
N GLY A 262 -2.56 24.66 0.95
CA GLY A 262 -1.15 24.38 0.71
C GLY A 262 -0.39 23.76 1.90
N ASP A 263 -1.05 23.52 3.04
CA ASP A 263 -0.41 22.96 4.23
C ASP A 263 -0.32 21.42 4.22
N VAL A 264 0.26 20.87 5.28
CA VAL A 264 0.42 19.41 5.42
C VAL A 264 -0.90 18.69 5.72
N ASN A 265 -1.85 19.34 6.39
CA ASN A 265 -3.13 18.75 6.74
C ASN A 265 -4.01 18.58 5.50
N GLU A 266 -4.00 19.56 4.60
CA GLU A 266 -4.65 19.45 3.29
C GLU A 266 -4.08 18.27 2.49
N ALA A 267 -2.77 18.06 2.54
CA ALA A 267 -2.13 16.94 1.87
C ALA A 267 -2.55 15.59 2.46
N ILE A 268 -2.66 15.48 3.78
CA ILE A 268 -3.14 14.28 4.47
C ILE A 268 -4.60 13.99 4.08
N LEU A 269 -5.47 15.01 4.12
CA LEU A 269 -6.88 14.85 3.76
C LEU A 269 -7.03 14.38 2.31
N TYR A 270 -6.30 14.99 1.38
CA TYR A 270 -6.30 14.56 -0.01
C TYR A 270 -5.75 13.14 -0.18
N ALA A 271 -4.58 12.84 0.38
CA ALA A 271 -3.98 11.52 0.26
C ALA A 271 -4.89 10.43 0.84
N GLY A 272 -5.51 10.67 1.99
CA GLY A 272 -6.47 9.74 2.60
C GLY A 272 -7.67 9.43 1.71
N ALA A 273 -8.20 10.43 0.99
CA ALA A 273 -9.34 10.26 0.11
C ALA A 273 -8.97 9.70 -1.27
N ALA A 274 -7.82 10.08 -1.83
CA ALA A 274 -7.47 9.83 -3.22
C ALA A 274 -6.47 8.68 -3.44
N MET A 275 -5.83 8.13 -2.39
CA MET A 275 -4.80 7.10 -2.52
C MET A 275 -5.25 5.89 -3.34
N GLY A 276 -6.50 5.44 -3.16
CA GLY A 276 -7.06 4.35 -3.97
C GLY A 276 -7.13 4.66 -5.46
N GLY A 277 -7.42 5.91 -5.81
CA GLY A 277 -7.39 6.39 -7.18
C GLY A 277 -5.98 6.33 -7.76
N TRP A 278 -4.98 6.80 -7.02
CA TRP A 278 -3.57 6.77 -7.46
C TRP A 278 -3.05 5.35 -7.61
N LYS A 279 -3.19 4.50 -6.58
CA LYS A 279 -2.73 3.11 -6.62
C LYS A 279 -3.44 2.28 -7.69
N SER A 280 -4.75 2.48 -7.90
CA SER A 280 -5.48 1.77 -8.96
C SER A 280 -5.24 2.32 -10.37
N THR A 281 -4.38 3.33 -10.53
CA THR A 281 -3.97 3.84 -11.84
C THR A 281 -2.60 3.29 -12.19
N PRO A 282 -2.51 2.37 -13.16
CA PRO A 282 -1.22 1.79 -13.54
C PRO A 282 -0.17 2.86 -13.86
N GLY A 283 0.98 2.80 -13.19
CA GLY A 283 2.13 3.69 -13.43
C GLY A 283 1.98 5.12 -12.88
N ALA A 284 0.86 5.49 -12.25
CA ALA A 284 0.67 6.87 -11.78
C ALA A 284 1.59 7.24 -10.62
N LEU A 285 1.86 6.31 -9.70
CA LEU A 285 2.79 6.55 -8.58
C LEU A 285 4.24 6.59 -9.07
N GLY A 286 4.64 5.73 -10.00
CA GLY A 286 5.94 5.79 -10.67
C GLY A 286 6.15 7.10 -11.42
N TRP A 287 5.13 7.55 -12.14
CA TRP A 287 5.09 8.87 -12.78
C TRP A 287 5.26 10.01 -11.76
N LEU A 288 4.52 9.97 -10.65
CA LEU A 288 4.63 10.94 -9.56
C LEU A 288 6.04 10.95 -8.94
N LYS A 289 6.64 9.77 -8.74
CA LYS A 289 8.01 9.59 -8.24
C LYS A 289 9.04 10.16 -9.21
N ALA A 290 8.90 9.88 -10.50
CA ALA A 290 9.78 10.39 -11.55
C ALA A 290 9.69 11.92 -11.68
N ALA A 291 8.49 12.49 -11.55
CA ALA A 291 8.29 13.95 -11.58
C ALA A 291 8.95 14.68 -10.40
N GLY A 292 9.02 14.03 -9.21
CA GLY A 292 9.67 14.59 -8.02
C GLY A 292 11.19 14.36 -7.96
N SER A 293 11.69 13.39 -8.71
CA SER A 293 13.10 13.01 -8.74
C SER A 293 13.73 13.63 -9.98
N LYS A 294 14.64 14.60 -9.84
CA LYS A 294 15.60 14.85 -10.95
C LYS A 294 16.42 13.57 -11.08
N ALA A 295 16.03 12.68 -11.98
CA ALA A 295 16.76 11.47 -12.29
C ALA A 295 18.17 11.90 -12.69
N LYS A 296 19.13 11.73 -11.78
CA LYS A 296 20.52 11.61 -12.20
C LYS A 296 20.58 10.27 -12.92
N ALA A 297 20.92 10.29 -14.19
CA ALA A 297 21.23 9.07 -14.93
C ALA A 297 22.18 8.21 -14.09
N PRO A 298 22.00 6.87 -14.06
CA PRO A 298 22.99 6.00 -13.45
C PRO A 298 24.30 6.23 -14.22
N GLN A 299 25.22 6.98 -13.60
CA GLN A 299 26.59 6.99 -14.05
C GLN A 299 27.12 5.63 -13.66
N SER A 300 27.54 4.81 -14.63
CA SER A 300 28.34 3.62 -14.34
C SER A 300 29.51 4.06 -13.46
N ARG A 301 29.49 3.69 -12.18
CA ARG A 301 30.49 4.09 -11.19
C ARG A 301 31.58 3.02 -11.10
N GLN A 302 32.01 2.49 -12.25
CA GLN A 302 33.21 1.66 -12.27
C GLN A 302 34.36 2.45 -11.62
N PRO A 303 35.00 1.90 -10.57
CA PRO A 303 36.14 2.56 -9.95
C PRO A 303 37.23 2.73 -11.00
N LYS A 304 37.87 3.90 -11.06
CA LYS A 304 39.02 4.11 -11.96
C LYS A 304 40.13 3.11 -11.61
N SER A 305 40.28 2.06 -12.41
CA SER A 305 41.38 1.10 -12.30
C SER A 305 42.62 1.61 -13.04
N LYS A 306 43.79 1.24 -12.52
CA LYS A 306 45.08 1.47 -13.18
C LYS A 306 45.49 0.26 -14.01
N GLY A 307 45.09 -0.94 -13.58
CA GLY A 307 45.44 -2.19 -14.24
C GLY A 307 46.93 -2.51 -14.14
N PRO A 308 47.42 -3.50 -14.91
CA PRO A 308 48.78 -4.00 -14.87
C PRO A 308 49.79 -3.04 -15.52
N LEU A 309 50.01 -1.89 -14.89
CA LEU A 309 51.02 -0.92 -15.33
C LEU A 309 52.45 -1.44 -15.04
N PRO A 310 53.42 -1.26 -15.96
CA PRO A 310 54.80 -1.69 -15.75
C PRO A 310 55.47 -1.13 -14.48
N LEU A 311 55.07 0.08 -14.06
CA LEU A 311 55.61 0.72 -12.86
C LEU A 311 55.10 0.03 -11.58
N VAL A 312 53.85 -0.44 -11.57
CA VAL A 312 53.26 -1.19 -10.46
C VAL A 312 53.91 -2.57 -10.36
N GLN A 313 54.06 -3.29 -11.48
CA GLN A 313 54.77 -4.57 -11.52
C GLN A 313 56.21 -4.47 -10.99
N LYS A 314 56.96 -3.44 -11.40
CA LYS A 314 58.29 -3.17 -10.86
C LYS A 314 58.31 -2.89 -9.36
N ARG A 315 57.24 -2.33 -8.79
CA ARG A 315 57.12 -2.12 -7.35
C ARG A 315 56.81 -3.44 -6.64
N LEU A 316 55.89 -4.25 -7.18
CA LEU A 316 55.54 -5.55 -6.63
C LEU A 316 56.75 -6.50 -6.59
N LEU A 317 57.60 -6.49 -7.62
CA LEU A 317 58.86 -7.26 -7.65
C LEU A 317 59.85 -6.92 -6.51
N ARG A 318 59.69 -5.77 -5.83
CA ARG A 318 60.52 -5.40 -4.68
C ARG A 318 60.03 -5.99 -3.36
N LEU A 319 58.80 -6.50 -3.33
CA LEU A 319 58.25 -7.19 -2.17
C LEU A 319 58.93 -8.57 -2.02
N PRO A 320 59.11 -9.05 -0.77
CA PRO A 320 59.56 -10.41 -0.53
C PRO A 320 58.59 -11.38 -1.19
N GLN A 321 59.13 -12.46 -1.74
CA GLN A 321 58.32 -13.58 -2.19
C GLN A 321 58.45 -14.69 -1.17
N GLU A 322 57.31 -15.15 -0.66
CA GLU A 322 57.22 -16.18 0.35
C GLU A 322 56.46 -17.37 -0.22
N PHE A 323 56.76 -18.57 0.30
CA PHE A 323 55.97 -19.74 -0.05
C PHE A 323 54.58 -19.57 0.57
N ASP A 324 53.62 -19.24 -0.27
CA ASP A 324 52.23 -19.07 0.07
C ASP A 324 51.38 -19.38 -1.17
N VAL A 325 50.25 -20.01 -0.92
CA VAL A 325 49.24 -20.35 -1.92
C VAL A 325 48.04 -19.48 -1.62
N TRP A 326 47.73 -18.56 -2.54
CA TRP A 326 46.56 -17.71 -2.41
C TRP A 326 45.39 -18.29 -3.18
N GLN A 327 44.17 -18.06 -2.73
CA GLN A 327 42.94 -18.27 -3.49
C GLN A 327 42.31 -16.91 -3.79
N ALA A 328 41.79 -16.73 -5.01
CA ALA A 328 41.02 -15.54 -5.36
C ALA A 328 39.78 -15.90 -6.17
N ASP A 329 38.65 -15.26 -5.85
CA ASP A 329 37.42 -15.45 -6.58
C ASP A 329 36.53 -14.20 -6.57
N VAL A 330 35.62 -14.16 -7.54
CA VAL A 330 34.70 -13.06 -7.82
C VAL A 330 33.30 -13.66 -7.97
N ARG A 331 32.39 -13.35 -7.07
CA ARG A 331 31.00 -13.86 -7.12
C ARG A 331 30.00 -12.72 -6.98
N GLN A 332 28.93 -12.78 -7.78
CA GLN A 332 27.76 -11.95 -7.56
C GLN A 332 26.91 -12.58 -6.46
N LEU A 333 26.55 -11.81 -5.44
CA LEU A 333 25.66 -12.30 -4.39
C LEU A 333 24.22 -12.40 -4.91
N ARG A 334 23.50 -13.40 -4.42
CA ARG A 334 22.07 -13.55 -4.68
C ARG A 334 21.22 -12.54 -3.92
N SER A 335 21.63 -12.15 -2.70
CA SER A 335 20.91 -11.16 -1.91
C SER A 335 21.19 -9.74 -2.37
N ARG A 336 20.15 -8.91 -2.50
CA ARG A 336 20.31 -7.48 -2.77
C ARG A 336 20.81 -6.75 -1.52
N THR A 337 21.71 -5.80 -1.70
CA THR A 337 22.25 -4.98 -0.61
C THR A 337 22.20 -3.51 -1.01
N GLU A 338 21.86 -2.63 -0.06
CA GLU A 338 21.87 -1.19 -0.31
C GLU A 338 23.32 -0.68 -0.38
N ILE A 339 23.73 -0.21 -1.56
CA ILE A 339 25.02 0.45 -1.79
C ILE A 339 24.73 1.84 -2.35
N ASP A 340 25.23 2.88 -1.66
CA ASP A 340 25.04 4.30 -2.04
C ASP A 340 23.56 4.72 -2.29
N GLY A 341 22.61 4.05 -1.64
CA GLY A 341 21.17 4.34 -1.75
C GLY A 341 20.44 3.57 -2.86
N THR A 342 21.09 2.59 -3.49
CA THR A 342 20.48 1.70 -4.49
C THR A 342 20.59 0.25 -4.01
N LEU A 343 19.50 -0.51 -4.07
CA LEU A 343 19.54 -1.96 -3.87
C LEU A 343 20.06 -2.63 -5.14
N VAL A 344 21.17 -3.35 -5.03
CA VAL A 344 21.83 -4.05 -6.14
C VAL A 344 22.27 -5.43 -5.69
N HIS A 345 22.49 -6.36 -6.62
CA HIS A 345 23.18 -7.63 -6.36
C HIS A 345 24.68 -7.40 -6.48
N PRO A 346 25.39 -7.18 -5.35
CA PRO A 346 26.77 -6.76 -5.44
C PRO A 346 27.68 -7.90 -5.86
N TRP A 347 28.78 -7.53 -6.49
CA TRP A 347 29.91 -8.42 -6.73
C TRP A 347 30.85 -8.36 -5.55
N VAL A 348 31.20 -9.52 -5.02
CA VAL A 348 32.14 -9.68 -3.92
C VAL A 348 33.42 -10.31 -4.44
N VAL A 349 34.54 -9.69 -4.09
CA VAL A 349 35.88 -10.15 -4.44
C VAL A 349 36.64 -10.45 -3.17
N ILE A 350 37.12 -11.68 -3.05
CA ILE A 350 37.89 -12.14 -1.90
C ILE A 350 39.20 -12.72 -2.40
N VAL A 351 40.29 -12.35 -1.73
CA VAL A 351 41.59 -13.00 -1.86
C VAL A 351 42.03 -13.47 -0.48
N SER A 352 42.34 -14.75 -0.35
CA SER A 352 42.80 -15.36 0.89
C SER A 352 44.15 -16.04 0.71
N SER A 353 44.92 -16.11 1.78
CA SER A 353 46.04 -17.04 1.90
C SER A 353 45.49 -18.37 2.39
N ARG A 354 45.64 -19.42 1.57
CA ARG A 354 45.28 -20.79 1.92
C ARG A 354 46.30 -21.39 2.89
N SER A 355 47.58 -21.00 2.79
CA SER A 355 48.63 -21.57 3.64
C SER A 355 48.60 -20.99 5.06
N GLN A 356 48.06 -19.78 5.23
CA GLN A 356 48.02 -19.07 6.52
C GLN A 356 46.60 -18.87 7.09
N ASP A 357 45.56 -19.28 6.37
CA ASP A 357 44.15 -19.05 6.74
C ASP A 357 43.79 -17.57 7.00
N LEU A 358 44.30 -16.67 6.14
CA LEU A 358 44.09 -15.22 6.27
C LEU A 358 43.31 -14.64 5.09
N ILE A 359 42.39 -13.72 5.36
CA ILE A 359 41.78 -12.87 4.33
C ILE A 359 42.71 -11.68 4.07
N LEU A 360 43.16 -11.55 2.82
CA LEU A 360 44.14 -10.55 2.41
C LEU A 360 43.46 -9.32 1.82
N THR A 361 42.37 -9.51 1.08
CA THR A 361 41.48 -8.43 0.66
C THR A 361 40.05 -8.93 0.52
N GLN A 362 39.10 -8.05 0.82
CA GLN A 362 37.67 -8.27 0.66
C GLN A 362 37.06 -6.96 0.18
N ASN A 363 36.35 -6.99 -0.95
CA ASN A 363 35.65 -5.83 -1.48
C ASN A 363 34.26 -6.20 -1.98
N VAL A 364 33.36 -5.24 -1.88
CA VAL A 364 31.99 -5.31 -2.39
C VAL A 364 31.82 -4.18 -3.39
N VAL A 365 31.43 -4.50 -4.62
CA VAL A 365 31.25 -3.53 -5.70
C VAL A 365 29.88 -3.71 -6.37
N GLU A 366 29.30 -2.63 -6.86
CA GLU A 366 27.98 -2.62 -7.50
C GLU A 366 27.99 -3.31 -8.87
N ASP A 367 28.94 -2.93 -9.74
CA ASP A 367 29.08 -3.46 -11.10
C ASP A 367 30.05 -4.64 -11.16
N ALA A 368 29.88 -5.52 -12.16
CA ALA A 368 30.83 -6.59 -12.44
C ALA A 368 32.27 -6.03 -12.59
N PRO A 369 33.26 -6.56 -11.85
CA PRO A 369 34.61 -6.00 -11.86
C PRO A 369 35.30 -6.25 -13.21
N THR A 370 36.27 -5.41 -13.54
CA THR A 370 37.14 -5.60 -14.71
C THR A 370 38.44 -6.31 -14.30
N ALA A 371 39.12 -6.96 -15.25
CA ALA A 371 40.42 -7.57 -14.98
C ALA A 371 41.43 -6.55 -14.43
N ASP A 372 41.43 -5.32 -14.96
CA ASP A 372 42.29 -4.24 -14.48
C ASP A 372 42.02 -3.85 -13.02
N TRP A 373 40.75 -3.87 -12.61
CA TRP A 373 40.40 -3.59 -11.22
C TRP A 373 40.79 -4.75 -10.29
N LEU A 374 40.61 -6.00 -10.74
CA LEU A 374 41.04 -7.19 -10.00
C LEU A 374 42.55 -7.23 -9.81
N TRP A 375 43.33 -6.81 -10.82
CA TRP A 375 44.76 -6.61 -10.69
C TRP A 375 45.10 -5.62 -9.56
N ASP A 376 44.41 -4.48 -9.50
CA ASP A 376 44.64 -3.49 -8.47
C ASP A 376 44.33 -4.05 -7.07
N GLN A 377 43.33 -4.93 -6.94
CA GLN A 377 43.03 -5.62 -5.68
C GLN A 377 44.13 -6.61 -5.28
N LEU A 378 44.63 -7.42 -6.22
CA LEU A 378 45.76 -8.33 -5.97
C LEU A 378 47.03 -7.55 -5.60
N ALA A 379 47.32 -6.47 -6.32
CA ALA A 379 48.46 -5.60 -6.03
C ALA A 379 48.33 -4.93 -4.66
N SER A 380 47.12 -4.56 -4.25
CA SER A 380 46.84 -4.04 -2.90
C SER A 380 47.02 -5.12 -1.84
N ALA A 381 46.53 -6.34 -2.08
CA ALA A 381 46.70 -7.47 -1.16
C ALA A 381 48.19 -7.80 -0.92
N MET A 382 49.05 -7.68 -1.93
CA MET A 382 50.50 -7.88 -1.78
C MET A 382 51.19 -6.74 -1.01
N GLN A 383 50.76 -5.50 -1.20
CA GLN A 383 51.43 -4.33 -0.63
C GLN A 383 50.94 -3.97 0.78
N THR A 384 49.64 -4.13 1.00
CA THR A 384 48.91 -3.71 2.20
C THR A 384 47.74 -4.68 2.43
N PRO A 385 48.01 -5.95 2.79
CA PRO A 385 46.96 -6.91 3.09
C PRO A 385 46.15 -6.48 4.33
N ILE A 386 44.88 -6.90 4.40
CA ILE A 386 44.03 -6.70 5.58
C ILE A 386 44.63 -7.44 6.79
N MET A 387 45.13 -8.65 6.58
CA MET A 387 45.78 -9.47 7.60
C MET A 387 47.10 -10.04 7.07
N GLY A 388 48.12 -10.12 7.94
CA GLY A 388 49.46 -10.61 7.57
C GLY A 388 50.41 -9.50 7.13
N GLU A 389 51.60 -9.89 6.68
CA GLU A 389 52.66 -8.99 6.23
C GLU A 389 52.66 -8.86 4.69
N ALA A 390 53.19 -7.74 4.18
CA ALA A 390 53.24 -7.48 2.75
C ALA A 390 54.23 -8.40 2.02
N HIS A 391 53.72 -9.27 1.15
CA HIS A 391 54.53 -10.23 0.38
C HIS A 391 53.85 -10.60 -0.96
N ARG A 392 54.62 -11.23 -1.84
CA ARG A 392 54.11 -11.93 -3.03
C ARG A 392 53.99 -13.43 -2.73
N PRO A 393 52.89 -14.10 -3.12
CA PRO A 393 52.79 -15.55 -3.03
C PRO A 393 53.67 -16.23 -4.09
N THR A 394 53.82 -17.55 -3.95
CA THR A 394 54.36 -18.39 -5.03
C THR A 394 53.28 -18.79 -6.03
N GLU A 395 52.04 -18.96 -5.56
CA GLU A 395 50.94 -19.53 -6.33
C GLU A 395 49.63 -18.80 -6.05
N LEU A 396 48.80 -18.63 -7.09
CA LEU A 396 47.43 -18.14 -7.01
C LEU A 396 46.48 -19.16 -7.65
N GLN A 397 45.61 -19.74 -6.84
CA GLN A 397 44.54 -20.66 -7.24
C GLN A 397 43.26 -19.89 -7.56
N VAL A 398 42.67 -20.17 -8.71
CA VAL A 398 41.45 -19.50 -9.21
C VAL A 398 40.53 -20.51 -9.91
N LEU A 399 39.26 -20.17 -10.05
CA LEU A 399 38.36 -20.88 -10.96
C LEU A 399 38.61 -20.46 -12.41
N ALA A 400 38.16 -21.26 -13.37
CA ALA A 400 38.24 -20.90 -14.79
C ALA A 400 37.39 -19.66 -15.07
N GLY A 401 37.97 -18.64 -15.72
CA GLY A 401 37.26 -17.41 -16.07
C GLY A 401 38.12 -16.39 -16.81
N GLU A 402 37.48 -15.59 -17.68
CA GLU A 402 38.16 -14.63 -18.57
C GLU A 402 38.99 -13.58 -17.82
N TRP A 403 38.56 -13.17 -16.63
CA TRP A 403 39.31 -12.25 -15.77
C TRP A 403 40.69 -12.80 -15.42
N TRP A 404 40.76 -14.05 -15.01
CA TRP A 404 41.99 -14.67 -14.54
C TRP A 404 42.91 -14.99 -15.70
N GLU A 405 42.38 -15.50 -16.82
CA GLU A 405 43.14 -15.73 -18.05
C GLU A 405 43.84 -14.45 -18.54
N SER A 406 43.15 -13.31 -18.48
CA SER A 406 43.74 -12.01 -18.86
C SER A 406 44.84 -11.55 -17.91
N LEU A 407 44.83 -11.95 -16.63
CA LEU A 407 45.79 -11.53 -15.62
C LEU A 407 47.00 -12.46 -15.49
N THR A 408 46.87 -13.73 -15.89
CA THR A 408 47.93 -14.74 -15.81
C THR A 408 49.28 -14.28 -16.37
N PRO A 409 49.38 -13.64 -17.56
CA PRO A 409 50.67 -13.18 -18.08
C PRO A 409 51.36 -12.14 -17.18
N HIS A 410 50.57 -11.30 -16.51
CA HIS A 410 51.07 -10.25 -15.64
C HIS A 410 51.48 -10.77 -14.27
N LEU A 411 50.77 -11.77 -13.75
CA LEU A 411 51.09 -12.46 -12.50
C LEU A 411 52.37 -13.31 -12.65
N ASN A 412 52.49 -14.04 -13.77
CA ASN A 412 53.72 -14.76 -14.11
C ASN A 412 54.93 -13.82 -14.24
N ALA A 413 54.75 -12.62 -14.80
CA ALA A 413 55.81 -11.62 -14.92
C ALA A 413 56.33 -11.10 -13.56
N ILE A 414 55.53 -11.23 -12.49
CA ILE A 414 55.93 -10.93 -11.11
C ILE A 414 56.21 -12.20 -10.30
N GLY A 415 56.38 -13.35 -10.96
CA GLY A 415 56.81 -14.62 -10.38
C GLY A 415 55.73 -15.40 -9.64
N ILE A 416 54.45 -15.11 -9.86
CA ILE A 416 53.33 -15.82 -9.24
C ILE A 416 52.76 -16.79 -10.27
N GLU A 417 52.78 -18.09 -9.98
CA GLU A 417 52.15 -19.11 -10.82
C GLU A 417 50.64 -19.09 -10.62
N VAL A 418 49.86 -19.13 -11.70
CA VAL A 418 48.38 -19.17 -11.63
C VAL A 418 47.92 -20.58 -11.94
N GLU A 419 47.26 -21.23 -10.99
CA GLU A 419 46.68 -22.56 -11.15
C GLU A 419 45.16 -22.46 -11.22
N THR A 420 44.57 -23.03 -12.29
CA THR A 420 43.12 -23.15 -12.40
C THR A 420 42.66 -24.45 -11.76
N VAL A 421 41.84 -24.35 -10.72
CA VAL A 421 41.35 -25.49 -9.93
C VAL A 421 39.84 -25.66 -10.11
N PRO A 422 39.29 -26.88 -9.92
CA PRO A 422 37.85 -27.13 -10.09
C PRO A 422 36.99 -26.58 -8.94
N ALA A 423 37.58 -26.29 -7.78
CA ALA A 423 36.90 -25.74 -6.61
C ALA A 423 37.90 -24.98 -5.71
N LEU A 424 37.41 -23.98 -4.98
CA LEU A 424 38.19 -23.15 -4.05
C LEU A 424 37.65 -23.38 -2.64
N ASP A 425 37.98 -24.53 -2.05
CA ASP A 425 37.46 -25.04 -0.78
C ASP A 425 37.38 -24.00 0.36
N GLN A 426 38.43 -23.21 0.56
CA GLN A 426 38.46 -22.17 1.59
C GLN A 426 37.50 -21.02 1.25
N LEU A 427 37.51 -20.54 0.01
CA LEU A 427 36.62 -19.46 -0.43
C LEU A 427 35.16 -19.92 -0.53
N ASP A 428 34.89 -21.15 -0.94
CA ASP A 428 33.55 -21.73 -0.98
C ASP A 428 32.87 -21.68 0.40
N PHE A 429 33.62 -22.01 1.45
CA PHE A 429 33.16 -21.87 2.83
C PHE A 429 32.90 -20.40 3.21
N VAL A 430 33.83 -19.49 2.89
CA VAL A 430 33.70 -18.06 3.21
C VAL A 430 32.50 -17.43 2.50
N PHE A 431 32.27 -17.75 1.23
CA PHE A 431 31.10 -17.25 0.49
C PHE A 431 29.79 -17.80 1.05
N ALA A 432 29.72 -19.08 1.44
CA ALA A 432 28.52 -19.65 2.03
C ALA A 432 28.16 -18.99 3.38
N GLU A 433 29.14 -18.74 4.24
CA GLU A 433 28.94 -18.02 5.51
C GLU A 433 28.56 -16.55 5.27
N LEU A 434 29.18 -15.89 4.29
CA LEU A 434 28.86 -14.51 3.93
C LEU A 434 27.43 -14.38 3.39
N GLU A 435 27.01 -15.27 2.49
CA GLU A 435 25.63 -15.31 2.01
C GLU A 435 24.65 -15.56 3.16
N THR A 436 24.95 -16.52 4.05
CA THR A 436 24.09 -16.81 5.21
C THR A 436 23.96 -15.59 6.14
N ALA A 437 25.05 -14.86 6.37
CA ALA A 437 25.04 -13.66 7.21
C ALA A 437 24.33 -12.46 6.56
N LEU A 438 24.34 -12.35 5.21
CA LEU A 438 23.76 -11.25 4.46
C LEU A 438 22.28 -11.47 4.10
N VAL A 439 21.88 -12.70 3.79
CA VAL A 439 20.50 -13.08 3.48
C VAL A 439 19.58 -12.81 4.69
N GLY A 440 20.08 -12.94 5.92
CA GLY A 440 19.26 -12.74 7.11
C GLY A 440 18.01 -13.65 7.11
N ASP A 441 16.91 -13.15 7.67
CA ASP A 441 15.61 -13.85 7.81
C ASP A 441 14.73 -13.70 6.53
N GLN A 442 15.34 -13.62 5.35
CA GLN A 442 14.59 -13.52 4.09
C GLN A 442 13.69 -14.76 3.92
N PRO A 443 12.38 -14.57 3.68
CA PRO A 443 11.47 -15.69 3.49
C PRO A 443 11.81 -16.44 2.19
N PRO A 444 11.59 -17.77 2.15
CA PRO A 444 11.85 -18.58 0.95
C PRO A 444 11.05 -18.08 -0.26
N SER A 445 11.61 -18.26 -1.46
CA SER A 445 10.98 -17.88 -2.73
C SER A 445 9.94 -18.93 -3.14
N LEU A 446 9.10 -18.62 -4.13
CA LEU A 446 8.10 -19.54 -4.64
C LEU A 446 8.71 -20.82 -5.22
N LEU A 447 9.82 -20.70 -5.96
CA LEU A 447 10.51 -21.85 -6.56
C LEU A 447 11.27 -22.71 -5.55
N ASP A 448 11.49 -22.22 -4.32
CA ASP A 448 12.09 -23.00 -3.24
C ASP A 448 11.07 -23.97 -2.60
N MET A 449 9.77 -23.75 -2.87
CA MET A 449 8.71 -24.56 -2.27
C MET A 449 8.60 -25.94 -2.93
N PRO A 450 8.43 -27.02 -2.14
CA PRO A 450 8.30 -28.36 -2.69
C PRO A 450 7.14 -28.49 -3.68
N GLY A 451 7.47 -28.94 -4.90
CA GLY A 451 6.48 -29.21 -5.96
C GLY A 451 6.00 -27.97 -6.72
N VAL A 452 6.54 -26.79 -6.45
CA VAL A 452 6.30 -25.60 -7.26
C VAL A 452 7.23 -25.64 -8.48
N THR A 453 6.69 -25.32 -9.66
CA THR A 453 7.42 -25.31 -10.94
C THR A 453 7.34 -23.94 -11.59
N PRO A 454 8.30 -23.57 -12.47
CA PRO A 454 8.24 -22.30 -13.20
C PRO A 454 6.92 -22.08 -13.95
N GLU A 455 6.31 -23.14 -14.50
CA GLU A 455 5.04 -23.09 -15.21
C GLU A 455 3.87 -22.74 -14.28
N MET A 456 3.86 -23.27 -13.05
CA MET A 456 2.84 -22.91 -12.04
C MET A 456 2.95 -21.45 -11.64
N VAL A 457 4.17 -20.96 -11.42
CA VAL A 457 4.40 -19.56 -11.04
C VAL A 457 4.04 -18.62 -12.20
N ALA A 458 4.42 -18.96 -13.44
CA ALA A 458 4.01 -18.22 -14.63
C ALA A 458 2.47 -18.09 -14.74
N GLY A 459 1.75 -19.20 -14.52
CA GLY A 459 0.29 -19.23 -14.53
C GLY A 459 -0.34 -18.32 -13.47
N PHE A 460 0.26 -18.26 -12.28
CA PHE A 460 -0.12 -17.35 -11.21
C PHE A 460 0.13 -15.87 -11.58
N TYR A 461 1.34 -15.50 -12.01
CA TYR A 461 1.67 -14.11 -12.36
C TYR A 461 0.77 -13.58 -13.47
N GLN A 462 0.51 -14.38 -14.51
CA GLN A 462 -0.43 -14.01 -15.57
C GLN A 462 -1.85 -13.78 -15.03
N ALA A 463 -2.35 -14.68 -14.18
CA ALA A 463 -3.68 -14.55 -13.59
C ALA A 463 -3.78 -13.33 -12.65
N ALA A 464 -2.73 -13.06 -11.88
CA ALA A 464 -2.65 -11.91 -11.01
C ALA A 464 -2.64 -10.60 -11.82
N ALA A 465 -1.86 -10.54 -12.90
CA ALA A 465 -1.83 -9.39 -13.78
C ALA A 465 -3.20 -9.08 -14.41
N GLU A 466 -3.91 -10.11 -14.89
CA GLU A 466 -5.27 -9.96 -15.41
C GLU A 466 -6.26 -9.53 -14.32
N PHE A 467 -6.23 -10.18 -13.16
CA PHE A 467 -7.10 -9.82 -12.02
C PHE A 467 -6.95 -8.35 -11.64
N TYR A 468 -5.71 -7.87 -11.57
CA TYR A 468 -5.42 -6.49 -11.22
C TYR A 468 -5.99 -5.50 -12.25
N ARG A 469 -5.78 -5.77 -13.55
CA ARG A 469 -6.32 -4.94 -14.64
C ARG A 469 -7.85 -4.92 -14.64
N ARG A 470 -8.48 -6.05 -14.35
CA ARG A 470 -9.95 -6.16 -14.29
C ARG A 470 -10.55 -5.49 -13.06
N ALA A 471 -9.74 -5.22 -12.04
CA ALA A 471 -10.09 -4.43 -10.85
C ALA A 471 -11.46 -4.80 -10.21
N PRO A 472 -11.75 -6.08 -9.93
CA PRO A 472 -13.06 -6.53 -9.46
C PRO A 472 -13.51 -5.86 -8.15
N TRP A 473 -12.56 -5.39 -7.33
CA TRP A 473 -12.82 -4.64 -6.09
C TRP A 473 -13.66 -3.38 -6.30
N ARG A 474 -13.66 -2.78 -7.49
CA ARG A 474 -14.47 -1.59 -7.79
C ARG A 474 -15.98 -1.87 -7.72
N LYS A 475 -16.39 -3.11 -8.00
CA LYS A 475 -17.80 -3.55 -7.99
C LYS A 475 -18.26 -4.10 -6.64
N LEU A 476 -17.35 -4.31 -5.69
CA LEU A 476 -17.65 -5.00 -4.44
C LEU A 476 -17.70 -4.06 -3.25
N GLY A 477 -18.54 -4.40 -2.27
CA GLY A 477 -18.58 -3.77 -0.96
C GLY A 477 -17.51 -4.31 0.01
N TYR A 478 -17.48 -3.78 1.24
CA TYR A 478 -16.48 -4.14 2.26
C TYR A 478 -16.74 -5.47 2.99
N GLU A 479 -17.95 -6.04 2.93
CA GLU A 479 -18.33 -7.33 3.58
C GLU A 479 -18.98 -8.27 2.56
N SER A 480 -18.29 -8.50 1.46
CA SER A 480 -18.71 -9.48 0.46
C SER A 480 -17.72 -10.65 0.50
N ALA A 481 -18.24 -11.86 0.64
CA ALA A 481 -17.45 -13.08 0.51
C ALA A 481 -18.06 -13.98 -0.55
N ILE A 482 -17.17 -14.60 -1.33
CA ILE A 482 -17.51 -15.56 -2.36
C ILE A 482 -17.12 -16.93 -1.80
N ARG A 483 -18.09 -17.84 -1.69
CA ARG A 483 -17.82 -19.24 -1.40
C ARG A 483 -17.17 -19.85 -2.64
N VAL A 484 -16.03 -20.48 -2.47
CA VAL A 484 -15.26 -21.14 -3.52
C VAL A 484 -15.14 -22.62 -3.19
N GLU A 485 -15.73 -23.46 -4.02
CA GLU A 485 -15.52 -24.91 -3.99
C GLU A 485 -14.64 -25.33 -5.14
N CYS A 486 -13.70 -26.23 -4.87
CA CYS A 486 -12.75 -26.74 -5.84
C CYS A 486 -12.83 -28.26 -5.84
N ASP A 487 -12.97 -28.87 -7.01
CA ASP A 487 -13.09 -30.31 -7.18
C ASP A 487 -11.84 -31.08 -6.72
N ARG A 488 -10.67 -30.41 -6.67
CA ARG A 488 -9.40 -30.99 -6.23
C ARG A 488 -9.06 -30.76 -4.76
N VAL A 489 -9.90 -30.05 -4.00
CA VAL A 489 -9.62 -29.70 -2.59
C VAL A 489 -10.75 -30.19 -1.69
N GLU A 490 -10.48 -31.26 -0.93
CA GLU A 490 -11.48 -31.87 -0.03
C GLU A 490 -11.70 -31.10 1.28
N SER A 491 -10.83 -30.14 1.62
CA SER A 491 -10.82 -29.45 2.93
C SER A 491 -11.95 -28.43 3.13
N GLY A 492 -13.07 -28.57 2.40
CA GLY A 492 -14.22 -27.67 2.44
C GLY A 492 -14.05 -26.40 1.60
N PRO A 493 -15.15 -25.64 1.42
CA PRO A 493 -15.12 -24.41 0.63
C PRO A 493 -14.19 -23.38 1.27
N ARG A 494 -13.48 -22.63 0.44
CA ARG A 494 -12.77 -21.42 0.86
C ARG A 494 -13.69 -20.21 0.71
N PHE A 495 -13.43 -19.17 1.48
CA PHE A 495 -14.21 -17.93 1.46
C PHE A 495 -13.32 -16.80 0.93
N ALA A 496 -13.51 -16.48 -0.34
CA ALA A 496 -12.78 -15.44 -1.04
C ALA A 496 -13.29 -14.05 -0.65
N VAL A 497 -12.37 -13.18 -0.25
CA VAL A 497 -12.60 -11.76 0.00
C VAL A 497 -11.67 -10.97 -0.91
N VAL A 498 -12.27 -10.22 -1.84
CA VAL A 498 -11.53 -9.31 -2.71
C VAL A 498 -11.17 -8.06 -1.92
N MET A 499 -9.90 -7.66 -1.98
CA MET A 499 -9.36 -6.47 -1.32
C MET A 499 -9.13 -5.36 -2.35
N GLY A 500 -9.39 -4.11 -1.95
CA GLY A 500 -9.14 -2.92 -2.78
C GLY A 500 -10.12 -1.77 -2.56
N GLN A 501 -11.18 -1.98 -1.78
CA GLN A 501 -12.25 -1.01 -1.53
C GLN A 501 -11.75 0.26 -0.83
N SER A 502 -10.79 0.12 0.10
CA SER A 502 -10.13 1.27 0.75
C SER A 502 -9.04 1.90 -0.11
N GLY A 503 -8.60 1.21 -1.17
CA GLY A 503 -7.50 1.66 -2.01
C GLY A 503 -6.10 1.53 -1.38
N LEU A 504 -5.99 1.05 -0.14
CA LEU A 504 -4.70 0.90 0.56
C LEU A 504 -3.97 -0.38 0.12
N THR A 505 -4.71 -1.48 0.02
CA THR A 505 -4.22 -2.80 -0.34
C THR A 505 -5.19 -3.41 -1.34
N PHE A 506 -4.65 -3.86 -2.48
CA PHE A 506 -5.40 -4.61 -3.48
C PHE A 506 -5.02 -6.08 -3.39
N GLY A 507 -5.94 -6.97 -3.72
CA GLY A 507 -5.64 -8.39 -3.70
C GLY A 507 -6.85 -9.29 -3.49
N LEU A 508 -6.56 -10.52 -3.07
CA LEU A 508 -7.55 -11.55 -2.83
C LEU A 508 -7.08 -12.41 -1.64
N ALA A 509 -7.97 -12.63 -0.67
CA ALA A 509 -7.73 -13.51 0.46
C ALA A 509 -8.74 -14.67 0.45
N LEU A 510 -8.26 -15.91 0.56
CA LEU A 510 -9.05 -17.13 0.66
C LEU A 510 -9.01 -17.62 2.11
N TYR A 511 -10.07 -17.35 2.87
CA TYR A 511 -10.21 -17.79 4.25
C TYR A 511 -10.72 -19.23 4.34
N ASP A 512 -10.27 -19.95 5.36
CA ASP A 512 -10.65 -21.35 5.57
C ASP A 512 -11.99 -21.51 6.33
N ASP A 513 -12.36 -20.50 7.13
CA ASP A 513 -13.52 -20.59 8.03
C ASP A 513 -14.39 -19.34 7.97
N LEU A 514 -15.63 -19.51 7.51
CA LEU A 514 -16.64 -18.45 7.46
C LEU A 514 -16.98 -17.87 8.83
N LYS A 515 -16.93 -18.68 9.90
CA LYS A 515 -17.22 -18.19 11.27
C LYS A 515 -16.16 -17.19 11.70
N VAL A 516 -14.89 -17.46 11.41
CA VAL A 516 -13.78 -16.54 11.69
C VAL A 516 -13.93 -15.27 10.86
N LEU A 517 -14.25 -15.40 9.56
CA LEU A 517 -14.49 -14.24 8.69
C LEU A 517 -15.66 -13.37 9.19
N LYS A 518 -16.79 -13.97 9.58
CA LYS A 518 -17.94 -13.25 10.16
C LYS A 518 -17.62 -12.61 11.52
N LYS A 519 -16.67 -13.13 12.30
CA LYS A 519 -16.19 -12.46 13.52
C LYS A 519 -15.35 -11.23 13.19
N LEU A 520 -14.47 -11.35 12.19
CA LEU A 520 -13.59 -10.27 11.73
C LEU A 520 -14.41 -9.06 11.26
N TRP A 521 -15.45 -9.29 10.44
CA TRP A 521 -16.36 -8.23 9.98
C TRP A 521 -17.15 -7.54 11.10
N LYS A 522 -17.49 -8.26 12.17
CA LYS A 522 -18.22 -7.68 13.31
C LYS A 522 -17.36 -6.76 14.19
N GLY A 523 -16.08 -6.56 13.87
CA GLY A 523 -15.15 -5.74 14.65
C GLY A 523 -14.92 -6.26 16.07
N ARG A 524 -15.09 -7.57 16.29
CA ARG A 524 -15.03 -8.21 17.63
C ARG A 524 -13.71 -8.91 17.93
N MET A 525 -12.69 -8.73 17.10
CA MET A 525 -11.39 -9.38 17.27
C MET A 525 -10.37 -8.31 17.64
N SER A 526 -9.66 -8.53 18.74
CA SER A 526 -8.43 -7.78 19.00
C SER A 526 -7.36 -8.14 17.96
N ASP A 527 -6.33 -7.32 17.81
CA ASP A 527 -5.18 -7.62 16.93
C ASP A 527 -4.57 -9.00 17.27
N GLU A 528 -4.56 -9.37 18.55
CA GLU A 528 -4.07 -10.66 19.05
C GLU A 528 -5.00 -11.82 18.66
N ASP A 529 -6.32 -11.65 18.75
CA ASP A 529 -7.27 -12.67 18.31
C ASP A 529 -7.23 -12.87 16.79
N ASN A 530 -7.09 -11.77 16.03
CA ASN A 530 -6.93 -11.81 14.59
C ASN A 530 -5.66 -12.57 14.20
N ALA A 531 -4.53 -12.28 14.85
CA ALA A 531 -3.26 -12.98 14.72
C ALA A 531 -3.36 -14.49 15.00
N ARG A 532 -4.17 -14.90 15.99
CA ARG A 532 -4.26 -16.29 16.44
C ARG A 532 -5.26 -17.13 15.65
N GLU A 533 -6.40 -16.56 15.24
CA GLU A 533 -7.51 -17.34 14.66
C GLU A 533 -7.55 -17.31 13.12
N THR A 534 -6.99 -16.30 12.46
CA THR A 534 -7.12 -16.18 11.00
C THR A 534 -6.10 -17.02 10.24
N VAL A 535 -6.61 -17.90 9.38
CA VAL A 535 -5.84 -18.69 8.43
C VAL A 535 -6.38 -18.36 7.04
N ALA A 536 -5.51 -17.86 6.17
CA ALA A 536 -5.89 -17.42 4.83
C ALA A 536 -4.73 -17.56 3.86
N LEU A 537 -5.05 -17.97 2.63
CA LEU A 537 -4.13 -17.86 1.50
C LEU A 537 -4.39 -16.50 0.85
N THR A 538 -3.38 -15.65 0.78
CA THR A 538 -3.55 -14.25 0.43
C THR A 538 -2.58 -13.86 -0.67
N VAL A 539 -3.09 -13.16 -1.67
CA VAL A 539 -2.28 -12.39 -2.61
C VAL A 539 -2.55 -10.90 -2.41
N THR A 540 -1.50 -10.10 -2.32
CA THR A 540 -1.54 -8.64 -2.26
C THR A 540 -0.67 -8.03 -3.35
N TYR A 541 -1.00 -6.81 -3.76
CA TYR A 541 -0.19 -6.04 -4.72
C TYR A 541 0.48 -4.87 -4.02
N ASP A 542 1.80 -4.76 -4.18
CA ASP A 542 2.60 -3.61 -3.73
C ASP A 542 3.82 -3.40 -4.64
N ASP A 543 4.73 -2.52 -4.26
CA ASP A 543 6.02 -2.40 -4.94
C ASP A 543 6.95 -3.63 -4.71
N GLU A 544 8.10 -3.64 -5.40
CA GLU A 544 9.05 -4.77 -5.34
C GLU A 544 9.66 -5.04 -3.96
N SER A 545 9.56 -4.10 -3.00
CA SER A 545 10.22 -4.24 -1.68
C SER A 545 9.65 -5.39 -0.83
N GLY A 546 8.43 -5.84 -1.12
CA GLY A 546 7.78 -6.95 -0.44
C GLY A 546 7.97 -8.32 -1.10
N ILE A 547 8.80 -8.42 -2.15
CA ILE A 547 9.03 -9.64 -2.92
C ILE A 547 10.40 -10.23 -2.54
N PRO A 548 10.49 -11.55 -2.27
CA PRO A 548 11.78 -12.21 -2.03
C PRO A 548 12.74 -12.01 -3.21
N ASP A 549 14.03 -11.84 -2.94
CA ASP A 549 15.03 -11.59 -3.99
C ASP A 549 15.05 -12.73 -5.03
N GLY A 550 14.92 -13.99 -4.61
CA GLY A 550 14.87 -15.13 -5.52
C GLY A 550 13.63 -15.16 -6.43
N ASP A 551 12.51 -14.61 -5.97
CA ASP A 551 11.33 -14.42 -6.83
C ASP A 551 11.56 -13.27 -7.83
N LEU A 552 12.24 -12.20 -7.45
CA LEU A 552 12.61 -11.10 -8.37
C LEU A 552 13.57 -11.57 -9.47
N ASP A 553 14.55 -12.40 -9.11
CA ASP A 553 15.47 -13.04 -10.07
C ASP A 553 14.71 -13.94 -11.03
N ALA A 554 13.78 -14.77 -10.52
CA ALA A 554 12.95 -15.63 -11.35
C ALA A 554 12.03 -14.83 -12.29
N ILE A 555 11.43 -13.73 -11.83
CA ILE A 555 10.66 -12.83 -12.71
C ILE A 555 11.52 -12.33 -13.87
N ALA A 556 12.76 -11.92 -13.59
CA ALA A 556 13.69 -11.42 -14.61
C ALA A 556 14.15 -12.53 -15.58
N GLU A 557 14.47 -13.72 -15.06
CA GLU A 557 14.93 -14.87 -15.84
C GLU A 557 13.84 -15.41 -16.78
N TYR A 558 12.63 -15.64 -16.24
CA TYR A 558 11.53 -16.27 -16.98
C TYR A 558 10.62 -15.25 -17.69
N GLY A 559 10.81 -13.95 -17.45
CA GLY A 559 10.03 -12.89 -18.07
C GLY A 559 8.56 -12.88 -17.64
N TRP A 560 8.27 -13.22 -16.38
CA TRP A 560 6.90 -13.24 -15.87
C TRP A 560 6.29 -11.83 -15.83
N GLU A 561 5.01 -11.75 -16.19
CA GLU A 561 4.31 -10.47 -16.33
C GLU A 561 4.02 -9.83 -14.97
N VAL A 562 4.53 -8.62 -14.76
CA VAL A 562 4.13 -7.72 -13.66
C VAL A 562 3.46 -6.50 -14.28
N VAL A 563 2.28 -6.12 -13.77
CA VAL A 563 1.42 -5.10 -14.41
C VAL A 563 2.11 -3.75 -14.52
N ASN A 564 2.78 -3.34 -13.44
CA ASN A 564 3.55 -2.10 -13.32
C ASN A 564 4.43 -2.18 -12.06
N PRO A 565 5.41 -1.27 -11.89
CA PRO A 565 6.34 -1.29 -10.75
C PRO A 565 5.70 -1.18 -9.36
N GLU A 566 4.42 -0.83 -9.26
CA GLU A 566 3.69 -0.67 -7.99
C GLU A 566 2.66 -1.78 -7.74
N ALA A 567 2.66 -2.83 -8.57
CA ALA A 567 1.69 -3.91 -8.53
C ALA A 567 2.35 -5.28 -8.71
N TYR A 568 3.42 -5.53 -7.97
CA TYR A 568 4.00 -6.86 -7.82
C TYR A 568 3.06 -7.74 -6.99
N PRO A 569 2.63 -8.91 -7.50
CA PRO A 569 1.79 -9.83 -6.74
C PRO A 569 2.64 -10.64 -5.75
N SER A 570 2.47 -10.35 -4.45
CA SER A 570 3.03 -11.16 -3.37
C SER A 570 1.99 -12.13 -2.85
N ILE A 571 2.28 -13.43 -2.88
CA ILE A 571 1.39 -14.49 -2.39
C ILE A 571 1.99 -15.22 -1.20
N PHE A 572 1.20 -15.36 -0.14
CA PHE A 572 1.61 -16.04 1.08
C PHE A 572 0.42 -16.72 1.76
N ARG A 573 0.73 -17.77 2.52
CA ARG A 573 -0.20 -18.42 3.43
C ARG A 573 0.06 -17.90 4.84
N LYS A 574 -0.94 -17.27 5.43
CA LYS A 574 -0.97 -16.95 6.86
C LYS A 574 -1.49 -18.16 7.63
N GLU A 575 -0.68 -18.65 8.57
CA GLU A 575 -1.04 -19.71 9.50
C GLU A 575 -1.36 -19.16 10.90
N ARG A 576 -1.84 -20.02 11.79
CA ARG A 576 -2.17 -19.62 13.17
C ARG A 576 -0.92 -19.10 13.89
N GLY A 577 -1.04 -17.97 14.57
CA GLY A 577 0.06 -17.38 15.35
C GLY A 577 1.00 -16.48 14.54
N LEU A 578 0.52 -15.87 13.46
CA LEU A 578 1.27 -14.94 12.59
C LEU A 578 2.42 -15.55 11.77
N SER A 579 2.58 -16.87 11.79
CA SER A 579 3.52 -17.53 10.87
C SER A 579 3.04 -17.31 9.42
N MET A 580 3.96 -16.89 8.56
CA MET A 580 3.72 -16.72 7.13
C MET A 580 4.67 -17.64 6.38
N ARG A 581 4.16 -18.30 5.34
CA ARG A 581 4.96 -19.12 4.43
C ARG A 581 4.53 -18.90 2.99
N PRO A 582 5.38 -19.17 1.99
CA PRO A 582 4.92 -19.25 0.62
C PRO A 582 3.91 -20.41 0.43
N PRO A 583 3.05 -20.34 -0.60
CA PRO A 583 2.06 -21.37 -0.89
C PRO A 583 2.70 -22.67 -1.39
N PHE A 584 2.03 -23.81 -1.15
CA PHE A 584 2.32 -25.04 -1.87
C PHE A 584 1.82 -24.96 -3.33
N GLY A 585 2.34 -25.82 -4.22
CA GLY A 585 1.95 -25.81 -5.64
C GLY A 585 0.44 -25.88 -5.89
N TRP A 586 -0.29 -26.71 -5.13
CA TRP A 586 -1.76 -26.79 -5.25
C TRP A 586 -2.48 -25.54 -4.70
N GLU A 587 -1.92 -24.86 -3.69
CA GLU A 587 -2.44 -23.59 -3.17
C GLU A 587 -2.26 -22.48 -4.21
N LEU A 588 -1.11 -22.48 -4.88
CA LEU A 588 -0.79 -21.54 -5.96
C LEU A 588 -1.76 -21.70 -7.15
N GLU A 589 -2.03 -22.94 -7.57
CA GLU A 589 -2.99 -23.23 -8.64
C GLU A 589 -4.44 -22.91 -8.23
N LEU A 590 -4.82 -23.16 -6.98
CA LEU A 590 -6.13 -22.74 -6.46
C LEU A 590 -6.27 -21.21 -6.53
N MET A 591 -5.25 -20.46 -6.10
CA MET A 591 -5.25 -19.00 -6.19
C MET A 591 -5.29 -18.54 -7.65
N GLN A 592 -4.52 -19.15 -8.55
CA GLN A 592 -4.59 -18.88 -10.00
C GLN A 592 -6.02 -19.06 -10.53
N GLY A 593 -6.69 -20.17 -10.17
CA GLY A 593 -8.08 -20.43 -10.56
C GLY A 593 -9.03 -19.36 -10.06
N CYS A 594 -8.92 -18.96 -8.79
CA CYS A 594 -9.73 -17.89 -8.20
C CYS A 594 -9.50 -16.55 -8.90
N LEU A 595 -8.24 -16.18 -9.16
CA LEU A 595 -7.88 -14.93 -9.83
C LEU A 595 -8.45 -14.84 -11.26
N ARG A 596 -8.53 -15.97 -11.98
CA ARG A 596 -9.13 -16.03 -13.32
C ARG A 596 -10.67 -15.99 -13.31
N THR A 597 -11.31 -16.57 -12.30
CA THR A 597 -12.77 -16.80 -12.30
C THR A 597 -13.58 -15.75 -11.55
N ILE A 598 -13.06 -15.24 -10.43
CA ILE A 598 -13.76 -14.25 -9.59
C ILE A 598 -14.14 -12.99 -10.37
N PRO A 599 -13.27 -12.40 -11.22
CA PRO A 599 -13.64 -11.22 -11.99
C PRO A 599 -14.86 -11.43 -12.91
N ASP A 600 -15.02 -12.62 -13.49
CA ASP A 600 -16.20 -12.96 -14.30
C ASP A 600 -17.44 -13.16 -13.45
N PHE A 601 -17.31 -13.87 -12.32
CA PHE A 601 -18.40 -14.06 -11.37
C PHE A 601 -18.96 -12.72 -10.89
N VAL A 602 -18.08 -11.84 -10.39
CA VAL A 602 -18.43 -10.50 -9.90
C VAL A 602 -19.07 -9.63 -10.99
N ALA A 603 -18.67 -9.81 -12.24
CA ALA A 603 -19.23 -9.05 -13.35
C ALA A 603 -20.65 -9.51 -13.76
N ARG A 604 -21.00 -10.78 -13.52
CA ARG A 604 -22.24 -11.41 -14.00
C ARG A 604 -23.29 -11.60 -12.91
N HIS A 605 -22.89 -11.72 -11.64
CA HIS A 605 -23.76 -12.05 -10.53
C HIS A 605 -23.85 -10.88 -9.54
N PRO A 606 -24.96 -10.13 -9.52
CA PRO A 606 -25.28 -9.17 -8.46
C PRO A 606 -25.17 -9.79 -7.05
N LEU A 607 -24.88 -8.99 -6.02
CA LEU A 607 -24.62 -9.46 -4.65
C LEU A 607 -25.80 -10.24 -4.01
N ASP A 608 -27.02 -10.04 -4.52
CA ASP A 608 -28.25 -10.71 -4.10
C ASP A 608 -28.55 -12.00 -4.89
N ASP A 609 -27.78 -12.30 -5.94
CA ASP A 609 -27.92 -13.51 -6.74
C ASP A 609 -27.13 -14.68 -6.15
N LEU A 610 -27.77 -15.47 -5.28
CA LEU A 610 -27.14 -16.63 -4.63
C LEU A 610 -26.95 -17.84 -5.56
N THR A 611 -27.18 -17.72 -6.87
CA THR A 611 -27.02 -18.85 -7.80
C THR A 611 -25.55 -19.28 -7.93
N PRO A 612 -25.25 -20.59 -7.88
CA PRO A 612 -23.90 -21.07 -8.11
C PRO A 612 -23.44 -20.82 -9.56
N PHE A 613 -22.20 -20.37 -9.71
CA PHE A 613 -21.50 -20.19 -10.97
C PHE A 613 -20.37 -21.20 -11.09
N GLU A 614 -20.42 -22.04 -12.11
CA GLU A 614 -19.38 -23.02 -12.38
C GLU A 614 -18.41 -22.52 -13.44
N ALA A 615 -17.11 -22.72 -13.21
CA ALA A 615 -16.07 -22.38 -14.15
C ALA A 615 -14.97 -23.44 -14.15
N THR A 616 -14.39 -23.71 -15.32
CA THR A 616 -13.23 -24.58 -15.49
C THR A 616 -12.06 -23.74 -15.98
N VAL A 617 -10.90 -23.89 -15.33
CA VAL A 617 -9.67 -23.17 -15.63
C VAL A 617 -8.55 -24.16 -15.90
N THR A 618 -7.73 -23.89 -16.90
CA THR A 618 -6.49 -24.65 -17.13
C THR A 618 -5.37 -24.10 -16.24
N VAL A 619 -4.78 -24.98 -15.43
CA VAL A 619 -3.58 -24.76 -14.61
C VAL A 619 -2.47 -25.72 -15.05
N ALA A 620 -1.26 -25.58 -14.51
CA ALA A 620 -0.11 -26.38 -14.94
C ALA A 620 -0.34 -27.89 -14.78
N SER A 621 -1.04 -28.31 -13.72
CA SER A 621 -1.36 -29.71 -13.45
C SER A 621 -2.66 -30.21 -14.09
N GLY A 622 -3.30 -29.44 -14.98
CA GLY A 622 -4.48 -29.86 -15.74
C GLY A 622 -5.69 -28.92 -15.57
N GLU A 623 -6.90 -29.47 -15.68
CA GLU A 623 -8.12 -28.70 -15.46
C GLU A 623 -8.44 -28.58 -13.95
N LEU A 624 -8.94 -27.41 -13.56
CA LEU A 624 -9.39 -27.07 -12.22
C LEU A 624 -10.82 -26.56 -12.31
N ARG A 625 -11.78 -27.25 -11.69
CA ARG A 625 -13.18 -26.82 -11.69
C ARG A 625 -13.51 -26.11 -10.39
N LEU A 626 -14.01 -24.89 -10.51
CA LEU A 626 -14.44 -24.05 -9.41
C LEU A 626 -15.95 -23.83 -9.45
N VAL A 627 -16.59 -23.87 -8.28
CA VAL A 627 -17.97 -23.45 -8.09
C VAL A 627 -17.97 -22.25 -7.14
N LEU A 628 -18.48 -21.13 -7.62
CA LEU A 628 -18.54 -19.85 -6.92
C LEU A 628 -19.99 -19.53 -6.54
N SER A 629 -20.23 -19.01 -5.33
CA SER A 629 -21.53 -18.44 -4.95
C SER A 629 -21.36 -17.35 -3.90
N TRP A 630 -22.29 -16.41 -3.83
CA TRP A 630 -22.30 -15.43 -2.75
C TRP A 630 -22.58 -16.11 -1.40
N VAL A 631 -21.86 -15.70 -0.37
CA VAL A 631 -22.14 -16.15 1.00
C VAL A 631 -23.32 -15.34 1.55
N ASP A 632 -24.34 -16.04 2.04
CA ASP A 632 -25.49 -15.38 2.67
C ASP A 632 -25.07 -14.60 3.94
N GLY A 633 -25.59 -13.38 4.04
CA GLY A 633 -25.18 -12.34 5.01
C GLY A 633 -25.42 -12.74 6.45
#